data_AF-A0A428UP12-F1
#
_entry.id   AF-A0A428UP12-F1
#
_cell.length_a   1.000
_cell.length_b   1.000
_cell.length_c   1.000
_cell.angle_alpha   90.00
_cell.angle_beta   90.00
_cell.angle_gamma   90.00
#
_symmetry.space_group_name_H-M   'P 1'
#
loop_
_entity.id
_entity.type
_entity.pdbx_description
1 polymer ?
#
loop_
_entity_poly.entity_id
_entity_poly.type
_entity_poly.pdbx_seq_one_letter_code
_entity_poly.pdbx_strand_id
1 'polypeptide(L)'
;MSSPLGFTPWRRRALSSTSQRDQDQAQAQLRGGEPSSPPHHHHGHSSHLPIATPRPSSINSVPGHREPIRSFIHGSVRDSLVPIDSIQNARTVREDTAELATYLLSDPKTLQSPAFLQRARFSYQETVESETGDDASTLDNVRSSQTIVEVSEPPSPEGEDADIEAHAGPSVIANLLKRSPPQSVAHDQQDADNGDENEDGNQTQAGESRIDHPMDDATEQTPLLTRIMSGGRRSYMSDLEGQKAPTKRPWITNLVGVGHKMEERMTHSVAVAVNPSRWDYRALWNSVVVNPASCLPAVAVGLLLNILDALSYGMILFPLGKPIFSHLGSAGISVFYVSTIVSQIAFSSGSIFKGAVGSELIEVVPFFHNMAAKITEVVGEDNPDAVIATTIVSFSVSAMLTGLVFYLMGRFKVGYMVGFIPRHILIGCIGGVGWFLIATGFEVSARLDGSLQYNLDTLKQLTDPATVPLWVTPLVLAIILFYGQSKITSKFFLPLFILAIPLIFYFFVLALDALDVDDLRDHGWIFQGPPSGEPWWYFYTLYKFKLIRWDAVAECIPAMLALTFFGILHVPINVPALALNCGEDHADLDKELRLHGYSNFLSGCFGSIQNYLVYANTVFFMRSGGNSRLAGYMLAAATFGVMVIGPSLIGFIPVMMVGTLIYDLGFELLLEALWLPRKKLKLAEYLTVVVIVLVMGIHDFVVGIGVGILLAFVSLVLQTSRVSAIRGNYSGDIVTSTVRRNPSQHHYLHEVGKQIYIVKLTGYLFFGTIVSVEEKIRGLLEDSTFAKQPIKFLILDMWHVTGLDYSAGEAFNTISRLLDNKDVILVLSGVDAESQLGRNLRAVGLGSDGIEVLMLPNLNSALESCENELLKTLYARQEELNSLKRISAQNLDVPAAKTSGLSSFDPPFNSPRRNHLAEAARDALSSLEVQRPTKWQGFKEPLRLMLQIFQGLSDKNEDFWFPATSYFTRREFPAGTVLFRRGEQANGFYMVERGIVRAEYDLPQGWLCESIVAGTTLGELPFFSETDRTATAVVERDCVVWLMDRDNWANIQKQEPDVGRELLRISLKLTSERMTAITSYILTTAG
;
A
#
# COMPACT_ATOMS: atom_id res chain seq x y z
N MET A 1 39.98 -13.23 -25.45
CA MET A 1 41.08 -12.77 -24.57
C MET A 1 40.94 -11.25 -24.46
N SER A 2 40.96 -10.60 -23.30
CA SER A 2 40.79 -11.07 -21.90
C SER A 2 40.55 -9.85 -21.00
N SER A 3 39.66 -9.95 -20.01
CA SER A 3 39.28 -8.84 -19.11
C SER A 3 39.97 -8.93 -17.75
N PRO A 4 40.11 -7.79 -17.05
CA PRO A 4 39.57 -7.67 -15.69
C PRO A 4 38.77 -6.35 -15.53
N LEU A 5 37.89 -6.12 -14.55
CA LEU A 5 37.44 -6.85 -13.35
C LEU A 5 35.93 -7.21 -13.49
N GLY A 6 35.23 -8.05 -12.69
CA GLY A 6 35.39 -8.53 -11.31
C GLY A 6 34.37 -7.79 -10.41
N PHE A 7 33.29 -8.39 -9.87
CA PHE A 7 33.16 -9.70 -9.24
C PHE A 7 31.94 -10.58 -9.65
N THR A 8 31.96 -11.81 -9.14
CA THR A 8 31.18 -13.04 -9.44
C THR A 8 29.70 -13.11 -9.02
N PRO A 9 28.89 -13.91 -9.74
CA PRO A 9 27.80 -14.74 -9.19
C PRO A 9 28.13 -16.26 -9.23
N TRP A 10 27.35 -17.08 -8.51
CA TRP A 10 27.57 -18.54 -8.38
C TRP A 10 26.83 -19.42 -9.41
N ARG A 11 27.07 -20.74 -9.35
CA ARG A 11 26.90 -21.75 -10.42
C ARG A 11 25.50 -21.95 -11.01
N ARG A 12 25.49 -22.34 -12.29
CA ARG A 12 24.38 -23.01 -12.99
C ARG A 12 24.14 -24.44 -12.45
N ARG A 13 22.92 -24.95 -12.66
CA ARG A 13 22.74 -26.28 -13.29
C ARG A 13 22.07 -26.09 -14.65
N ALA A 14 22.35 -27.00 -15.57
CA ALA A 14 21.67 -27.11 -16.86
C ALA A 14 20.97 -28.47 -16.92
N LEU A 15 19.90 -28.57 -17.69
CA LEU A 15 19.37 -29.83 -18.19
C LEU A 15 18.85 -29.62 -19.60
N SER A 16 18.96 -30.66 -20.42
CA SER A 16 18.76 -30.63 -21.86
C SER A 16 17.81 -31.75 -22.27
N SER A 17 16.85 -31.45 -23.14
CA SER A 17 16.14 -32.48 -23.90
C SER A 17 15.68 -31.93 -25.25
N THR A 18 16.26 -32.47 -26.30
CA THR A 18 15.80 -32.35 -27.68
C THR A 18 14.46 -33.07 -27.89
N SER A 19 13.56 -32.46 -28.65
CA SER A 19 12.91 -33.16 -29.77
C SER A 19 12.58 -32.15 -30.88
N GLN A 20 12.31 -32.67 -32.07
CA GLN A 20 12.11 -31.93 -33.32
C GLN A 20 11.22 -32.82 -34.22
N ARG A 21 10.63 -32.24 -35.28
CA ARG A 21 9.85 -32.92 -36.34
C ARG A 21 8.41 -33.32 -35.97
N ASP A 22 7.43 -33.35 -36.89
CA ASP A 22 7.45 -32.95 -38.31
C ASP A 22 6.07 -32.38 -38.74
N GLN A 23 6.00 -31.84 -39.97
CA GLN A 23 4.78 -31.30 -40.60
C GLN A 23 4.13 -32.26 -41.61
N ASP A 24 2.92 -31.86 -42.06
CA ASP A 24 2.33 -32.05 -43.39
C ASP A 24 1.47 -33.29 -43.75
N GLN A 25 0.21 -32.96 -44.12
CA GLN A 25 -0.55 -33.40 -45.32
C GLN A 25 -1.03 -34.87 -45.46
N ALA A 26 -2.17 -35.18 -46.12
CA ALA A 26 -3.34 -34.40 -46.58
C ALA A 26 -4.47 -35.35 -47.08
N GLN A 27 -5.60 -34.77 -47.57
CA GLN A 27 -6.64 -35.38 -48.45
C GLN A 27 -7.63 -36.39 -47.80
N ALA A 28 -8.90 -36.55 -48.25
CA ALA A 28 -9.79 -35.76 -49.14
C ALA A 28 -11.27 -36.25 -49.05
N GLN A 29 -12.16 -35.71 -49.91
CA GLN A 29 -13.54 -36.14 -50.27
C GLN A 29 -14.73 -35.67 -49.39
N LEU A 30 -15.94 -35.36 -49.90
CA LEU A 30 -16.38 -34.81 -51.22
C LEU A 30 -17.89 -34.40 -51.18
N ARG A 31 -18.34 -33.51 -52.10
CA ARG A 31 -19.74 -33.05 -52.40
C ARG A 31 -20.43 -32.19 -51.30
N GLY A 32 -21.19 -31.13 -51.61
CA GLY A 32 -21.43 -30.40 -52.87
C GLY A 32 -22.77 -29.63 -52.85
N GLY A 33 -22.86 -28.43 -53.47
CA GLY A 33 -24.12 -27.70 -53.66
C GLY A 33 -24.08 -26.17 -53.45
N GLU A 34 -23.70 -25.42 -54.49
CA GLU A 34 -23.97 -23.98 -54.69
C GLU A 34 -25.31 -23.78 -55.46
N PRO A 35 -25.86 -22.56 -55.75
CA PRO A 35 -25.23 -21.22 -55.75
C PRO A 35 -26.09 -19.98 -55.30
N SER A 36 -25.45 -18.80 -55.40
CA SER A 36 -26.02 -17.47 -55.76
C SER A 36 -26.74 -16.60 -54.70
N SER A 37 -26.89 -15.28 -55.00
CA SER A 37 -27.00 -14.21 -53.99
C SER A 37 -27.91 -12.99 -54.43
N PRO A 38 -27.70 -11.69 -54.06
CA PRO A 38 -28.75 -10.68 -53.73
C PRO A 38 -29.26 -9.86 -54.97
N PRO A 39 -30.03 -8.71 -54.92
CA PRO A 39 -30.31 -7.77 -53.80
C PRO A 39 -31.66 -6.94 -53.76
N HIS A 40 -31.70 -5.97 -52.82
CA HIS A 40 -32.37 -4.62 -52.85
C HIS A 40 -33.89 -4.38 -52.59
N HIS A 41 -34.16 -3.75 -51.42
CA HIS A 41 -34.85 -2.45 -51.18
C HIS A 41 -36.32 -2.08 -51.54
N HIS A 42 -36.95 -1.40 -50.54
CA HIS A 42 -37.69 -0.10 -50.57
C HIS A 42 -39.24 0.00 -50.43
N HIS A 43 -39.66 0.85 -49.44
CA HIS A 43 -40.97 1.53 -49.21
C HIS A 43 -42.25 0.70 -48.94
N GLY A 44 -43.31 1.19 -48.27
CA GLY A 44 -43.43 2.42 -47.43
C GLY A 44 -44.88 2.93 -47.19
N HIS A 45 -45.19 3.35 -45.94
CA HIS A 45 -46.24 4.30 -45.49
C HIS A 45 -47.78 3.98 -45.53
N SER A 46 -48.41 4.13 -44.34
CA SER A 46 -49.72 4.78 -43.96
C SER A 46 -50.99 4.67 -44.85
N SER A 47 -52.25 4.69 -44.35
CA SER A 47 -52.87 4.82 -42.99
C SER A 47 -54.40 4.62 -43.08
N HIS A 48 -55.15 4.41 -41.97
CA HIS A 48 -56.46 5.06 -41.64
C HIS A 48 -57.13 4.49 -40.35
N LEU A 49 -58.22 5.12 -39.89
CA LEU A 49 -58.97 5.02 -38.61
C LEU A 49 -60.49 5.33 -38.89
N PRO A 50 -61.47 5.32 -37.94
CA PRO A 50 -61.60 4.74 -36.57
C PRO A 50 -63.00 4.03 -36.34
N ILE A 51 -63.48 3.97 -35.06
CA ILE A 51 -64.89 3.84 -34.56
C ILE A 51 -65.44 2.38 -34.36
N ALA A 52 -66.01 1.98 -33.20
CA ALA A 52 -66.05 2.56 -31.84
C ALA A 52 -66.55 1.60 -30.70
N THR A 53 -66.10 1.87 -29.46
CA THR A 53 -66.80 1.72 -28.12
C THR A 53 -67.22 0.34 -27.54
N PRO A 54 -67.38 0.19 -26.17
CA PRO A 54 -66.87 1.00 -25.05
C PRO A 54 -66.28 0.26 -23.79
N ARG A 55 -65.48 1.06 -23.06
CA ARG A 55 -65.02 1.12 -21.64
C ARG A 55 -65.98 0.63 -20.50
N PRO A 56 -65.54 0.42 -19.23
CA PRO A 56 -64.66 1.24 -18.33
C PRO A 56 -63.26 0.63 -18.04
N SER A 57 -62.15 1.31 -17.66
CA SER A 57 -61.80 2.60 -16.96
C SER A 57 -61.86 2.52 -15.42
N SER A 58 -60.95 3.00 -14.55
CA SER A 58 -59.72 3.86 -14.53
C SER A 58 -59.69 4.54 -13.13
N ILE A 59 -58.68 5.19 -12.52
CA ILE A 59 -57.23 5.43 -12.67
C ILE A 59 -56.79 6.09 -11.34
N ASN A 60 -55.50 5.99 -10.94
CA ASN A 60 -54.69 7.06 -10.29
C ASN A 60 -53.32 6.51 -9.83
N SER A 61 -52.27 7.33 -9.75
CA SER A 61 -51.45 7.79 -10.89
C SER A 61 -50.10 8.33 -10.41
N VAL A 62 -49.03 8.05 -11.16
CA VAL A 62 -47.60 8.36 -10.89
C VAL A 62 -47.30 9.87 -10.81
N PRO A 63 -46.12 10.28 -10.30
CA PRO A 63 -45.03 10.59 -11.25
C PRO A 63 -43.66 10.05 -10.82
N GLY A 64 -42.91 9.51 -11.79
CA GLY A 64 -41.47 9.30 -11.67
C GLY A 64 -40.68 10.53 -12.14
N HIS A 65 -39.41 10.62 -11.73
CA HIS A 65 -38.45 11.60 -12.24
C HIS A 65 -37.11 10.92 -12.54
N ARG A 66 -36.32 11.46 -13.48
CA ARG A 66 -35.21 10.73 -14.08
C ARG A 66 -33.97 11.60 -14.29
N GLU A 67 -32.90 11.25 -13.55
CA GLU A 67 -31.49 11.64 -13.76
C GLU A 67 -31.19 13.16 -13.55
N PRO A 68 -30.00 13.54 -13.02
CA PRO A 68 -28.74 13.42 -13.77
C PRO A 68 -27.60 12.70 -13.04
N ILE A 69 -26.54 12.41 -13.80
CA ILE A 69 -25.29 11.77 -13.37
C ILE A 69 -24.33 12.80 -12.70
N ARG A 70 -23.58 12.35 -11.68
CA ARG A 70 -22.58 13.07 -10.84
C ARG A 70 -23.13 14.12 -9.85
N SER A 71 -23.04 13.78 -8.56
CA SER A 71 -22.40 14.66 -7.57
C SER A 71 -21.81 13.83 -6.42
N PHE A 72 -20.84 14.38 -5.69
CA PHE A 72 -20.36 13.77 -4.43
C PHE A 72 -21.35 14.14 -3.32
N ILE A 73 -21.87 13.15 -2.58
CA ILE A 73 -22.61 13.38 -1.34
C ILE A 73 -21.88 12.69 -0.19
N HIS A 74 -21.49 13.49 0.81
CA HIS A 74 -20.93 13.04 2.06
C HIS A 74 -22.04 13.07 3.13
N GLY A 75 -22.37 11.92 3.72
CA GLY A 75 -22.90 11.87 5.09
C GLY A 75 -24.39 11.53 5.28
N SER A 76 -24.60 10.60 6.22
CA SER A 76 -25.76 10.47 7.12
C SER A 76 -27.17 10.41 6.51
N VAL A 77 -27.56 9.22 6.06
CA VAL A 77 -28.66 8.54 6.76
C VAL A 77 -28.01 7.49 7.66
N ARG A 78 -28.28 7.55 8.97
CA ARG A 78 -27.93 6.49 9.92
C ARG A 78 -29.19 5.65 10.14
N ASP A 79 -29.42 4.71 9.25
CA ASP A 79 -30.04 3.47 9.71
C ASP A 79 -28.99 2.80 10.60
N SER A 80 -29.31 2.69 11.89
CA SER A 80 -28.40 2.10 12.88
C SER A 80 -28.43 0.58 12.75
N LEU A 81 -27.82 0.07 11.66
CA LEU A 81 -27.49 -1.33 11.45
C LEU A 81 -26.90 -1.89 12.75
N VAL A 82 -27.66 -2.76 13.42
CA VAL A 82 -27.38 -3.19 14.79
C VAL A 82 -25.96 -3.78 14.86
N PRO A 83 -25.12 -3.39 15.84
CA PRO A 83 -23.73 -3.84 15.89
C PRO A 83 -23.65 -5.35 16.11
N ILE A 84 -23.44 -6.09 15.02
CA ILE A 84 -23.11 -7.52 15.02
C ILE A 84 -21.74 -7.68 15.67
N ASP A 85 -21.67 -7.85 16.99
CA ASP A 85 -20.40 -8.05 17.69
C ASP A 85 -19.80 -9.42 17.32
N SER A 86 -18.69 -9.42 16.57
CA SER A 86 -18.00 -10.64 16.15
C SER A 86 -17.40 -11.41 17.34
N ILE A 87 -17.07 -10.71 18.44
CA ILE A 87 -16.60 -11.29 19.69
C ILE A 87 -17.78 -11.96 20.43
N GLN A 88 -18.97 -11.37 20.38
CA GLN A 88 -20.17 -12.00 20.92
C GLN A 88 -20.57 -13.23 20.10
N ASN A 89 -20.47 -13.20 18.77
CA ASN A 89 -20.61 -14.39 17.92
C ASN A 89 -19.58 -15.47 18.28
N ALA A 90 -18.33 -15.10 18.54
CA ALA A 90 -17.31 -16.05 18.99
C ALA A 90 -17.64 -16.64 20.39
N ARG A 91 -18.23 -15.85 21.29
CA ARG A 91 -18.67 -16.31 22.62
C ARG A 91 -19.86 -17.28 22.55
N THR A 92 -20.87 -17.01 21.73
CA THR A 92 -22.00 -17.93 21.54
C THR A 92 -21.55 -19.23 20.86
N VAL A 93 -20.58 -19.17 19.95
CA VAL A 93 -19.91 -20.37 19.42
C VAL A 93 -19.23 -21.18 20.54
N ARG A 94 -18.53 -20.54 21.51
CA ARG A 94 -17.99 -21.24 22.70
C ARG A 94 -19.07 -21.80 23.64
N GLU A 95 -20.25 -21.17 23.71
CA GLU A 95 -21.40 -21.65 24.48
C GLU A 95 -21.94 -22.94 23.88
N ASP A 96 -22.20 -22.93 22.57
CA ASP A 96 -22.56 -24.13 21.81
C ASP A 96 -21.50 -25.23 21.99
N THR A 97 -20.19 -24.93 21.89
CA THR A 97 -19.12 -25.94 22.13
C THR A 97 -19.21 -26.55 23.53
N ALA A 98 -19.45 -25.73 24.57
CA ALA A 98 -19.56 -26.19 25.96
C ALA A 98 -20.82 -27.05 26.20
N GLU A 99 -21.96 -26.63 25.64
CA GLU A 99 -23.23 -27.36 25.74
C GLU A 99 -23.15 -28.71 25.00
N LEU A 100 -22.67 -28.72 23.74
CA LEU A 100 -22.51 -29.93 22.91
C LEU A 100 -21.58 -30.96 23.58
N ALA A 101 -20.47 -30.51 24.18
CA ALA A 101 -19.56 -31.39 24.93
C ALA A 101 -20.22 -31.97 26.19
N THR A 102 -20.94 -31.15 26.96
CA THR A 102 -21.59 -31.58 28.21
C THR A 102 -22.77 -32.52 27.95
N TYR A 103 -23.54 -32.29 26.89
CA TYR A 103 -24.70 -33.11 26.51
C TYR A 103 -24.33 -34.58 26.30
N LEU A 104 -23.18 -34.85 25.67
CA LEU A 104 -22.66 -36.20 25.40
C LEU A 104 -22.43 -37.05 26.66
N LEU A 105 -22.19 -36.39 27.81
CA LEU A 105 -21.87 -36.99 29.11
C LEU A 105 -23.09 -37.09 30.05
N SER A 106 -24.17 -36.34 29.74
CA SER A 106 -25.35 -36.23 30.59
C SER A 106 -26.20 -37.50 30.63
N ASP A 107 -26.90 -37.75 31.75
CA ASP A 107 -27.80 -38.91 31.88
C ASP A 107 -29.13 -38.62 31.14
N PRO A 108 -29.60 -39.50 30.22
CA PRO A 108 -30.86 -39.29 29.51
C PRO A 108 -32.10 -39.17 30.42
N LYS A 109 -32.01 -39.55 31.71
CA LYS A 109 -33.07 -39.37 32.71
C LYS A 109 -33.18 -37.93 33.25
N THR A 110 -32.16 -37.09 33.06
CA THR A 110 -32.14 -35.70 33.55
C THR A 110 -32.49 -34.66 32.47
N LEU A 111 -32.89 -35.10 31.27
CA LEU A 111 -33.10 -34.25 30.11
C LEU A 111 -34.43 -33.47 30.16
N GLN A 112 -34.33 -32.16 30.32
CA GLN A 112 -35.11 -31.23 29.49
C GLN A 112 -34.52 -31.22 28.06
N SER A 113 -35.30 -30.78 27.07
CA SER A 113 -34.82 -30.58 25.69
C SER A 113 -33.65 -29.58 25.68
N PRO A 114 -32.50 -29.90 25.05
CA PRO A 114 -31.31 -29.06 25.13
C PRO A 114 -31.49 -27.70 24.44
N ALA A 115 -31.11 -26.63 25.14
CA ALA A 115 -31.29 -25.25 24.66
C ALA A 115 -30.62 -24.99 23.31
N PHE A 116 -29.43 -25.55 23.04
CA PHE A 116 -28.74 -25.41 21.75
C PHE A 116 -29.47 -26.01 20.53
N LEU A 117 -30.48 -26.88 20.70
CA LEU A 117 -31.34 -27.36 19.61
C LEU A 117 -32.56 -26.45 19.38
N GLN A 118 -33.00 -25.72 20.40
CA GLN A 118 -34.06 -24.70 20.29
C GLN A 118 -33.51 -23.32 19.91
N ARG A 119 -32.21 -23.08 20.17
CA ARG A 119 -31.43 -21.93 19.71
C ARG A 119 -31.24 -22.00 18.18
N ALA A 120 -32.31 -21.65 17.47
CA ALA A 120 -32.22 -21.17 16.10
C ALA A 120 -31.17 -20.04 16.01
N ARG A 121 -30.68 -19.78 14.79
CA ARG A 121 -29.86 -18.58 14.55
C ARG A 121 -30.65 -17.35 14.95
N PHE A 122 -29.96 -16.29 15.37
CA PHE A 122 -30.57 -14.98 15.63
C PHE A 122 -31.21 -14.46 14.33
N SER A 123 -32.49 -14.79 14.12
CA SER A 123 -33.25 -14.28 13.00
C SER A 123 -33.45 -12.78 13.21
N TYR A 124 -33.24 -11.99 12.16
CA TYR A 124 -33.24 -10.53 12.25
C TYR A 124 -34.67 -9.95 12.29
N GLN A 125 -35.61 -10.66 12.91
CA GLN A 125 -37.04 -10.56 12.61
C GLN A 125 -37.96 -10.51 13.84
N GLU A 126 -37.54 -11.03 15.01
CA GLU A 126 -38.35 -10.92 16.25
C GLU A 126 -38.27 -9.54 16.93
N THR A 127 -37.33 -8.67 16.56
CA THR A 127 -37.17 -7.32 17.13
C THR A 127 -37.90 -6.21 16.36
N VAL A 128 -38.74 -6.54 15.38
CA VAL A 128 -39.44 -5.55 14.52
C VAL A 128 -40.92 -5.37 14.88
N GLU A 129 -41.57 -6.35 15.51
CA GLU A 129 -43.03 -6.32 15.79
C GLU A 129 -43.41 -5.73 17.17
N SER A 130 -42.50 -5.06 17.88
CA SER A 130 -42.76 -4.54 19.24
C SER A 130 -42.72 -3.01 19.43
N GLU A 131 -42.31 -2.21 18.44
CA GLU A 131 -42.23 -0.73 18.57
C GLU A 131 -42.86 0.10 17.42
N THR A 132 -43.81 -0.45 16.64
CA THR A 132 -44.73 0.37 15.82
C THR A 132 -46.13 -0.24 15.75
N GLY A 133 -47.16 0.44 16.30
CA GLY A 133 -48.51 -0.13 16.29
C GLY A 133 -49.64 0.67 16.95
N ASP A 134 -49.56 2.00 17.00
CA ASP A 134 -50.63 2.84 17.58
C ASP A 134 -51.49 3.48 16.48
N ASP A 135 -52.43 2.71 15.90
CA ASP A 135 -53.66 3.23 15.29
C ASP A 135 -54.74 2.13 15.08
N ALA A 136 -56.01 2.52 14.85
CA ALA A 136 -57.16 1.71 15.28
C ALA A 136 -57.88 0.79 14.25
N SER A 137 -58.58 -0.23 14.80
CA SER A 137 -59.62 -1.11 14.21
C SER A 137 -59.14 -2.20 13.23
N THR A 138 -59.60 -3.47 13.29
CA THR A 138 -60.96 -4.00 13.52
C THR A 138 -60.97 -5.38 14.25
N LEU A 139 -62.16 -5.92 14.57
CA LEU A 139 -62.33 -7.28 15.16
C LEU A 139 -62.26 -8.38 14.08
N ASP A 140 -61.62 -9.53 14.34
CA ASP A 140 -62.28 -10.71 14.96
C ASP A 140 -61.40 -11.98 15.05
N ASN A 141 -61.84 -12.99 15.83
CA ASN A 141 -61.36 -14.39 15.90
C ASN A 141 -59.93 -14.71 16.41
N VAL A 142 -59.80 -14.82 17.73
CA VAL A 142 -58.71 -15.54 18.43
C VAL A 142 -58.97 -17.06 18.46
N ARG A 143 -57.93 -17.90 18.32
CA ARG A 143 -57.92 -19.25 18.93
C ARG A 143 -56.53 -19.87 19.14
N SER A 144 -56.17 -20.08 20.41
CA SER A 144 -55.25 -21.10 20.98
C SER A 144 -53.80 -21.23 20.44
N SER A 145 -52.77 -21.41 21.28
CA SER A 145 -52.70 -21.40 22.75
C SER A 145 -51.24 -21.51 23.22
N GLN A 146 -50.85 -20.75 24.24
CA GLN A 146 -49.75 -21.11 25.14
C GLN A 146 -50.22 -20.94 26.59
N THR A 147 -49.90 -21.94 27.43
CA THR A 147 -50.30 -21.98 28.84
C THR A 147 -49.08 -21.71 29.69
N ILE A 148 -49.08 -20.64 30.48
CA ILE A 148 -48.04 -20.34 31.46
C ILE A 148 -48.25 -21.22 32.70
N VAL A 149 -47.15 -21.73 33.27
CA VAL A 149 -47.17 -22.51 34.52
C VAL A 149 -47.01 -21.56 35.71
N GLU A 150 -47.95 -21.64 36.64
CA GLU A 150 -48.01 -20.82 37.86
C GLU A 150 -47.15 -21.44 38.98
N VAL A 151 -46.45 -20.60 39.75
CA VAL A 151 -45.67 -21.00 40.94
C VAL A 151 -45.97 -20.01 42.07
N SER A 152 -46.32 -20.54 43.24
CA SER A 152 -46.87 -19.74 44.36
C SER A 152 -45.80 -19.18 45.30
N GLU A 153 -45.99 -17.95 45.76
CA GLU A 153 -45.16 -17.31 46.80
C GLU A 153 -45.69 -17.60 48.24
N PRO A 154 -44.83 -17.63 49.27
CA PRO A 154 -45.23 -17.65 50.66
C PRO A 154 -45.58 -16.23 51.20
N PRO A 155 -46.44 -16.11 52.22
CA PRO A 155 -47.06 -14.83 52.59
C PRO A 155 -46.18 -13.90 53.44
N SER A 156 -46.39 -12.60 53.27
CA SER A 156 -45.89 -11.54 54.18
C SER A 156 -46.97 -11.10 55.19
N PRO A 157 -46.62 -10.72 56.43
CA PRO A 157 -47.55 -10.14 57.39
C PRO A 157 -47.77 -8.62 57.18
N GLU A 158 -49.01 -8.20 57.39
CA GLU A 158 -49.62 -6.88 57.14
C GLU A 158 -49.05 -5.70 57.99
N GLY A 159 -49.33 -4.45 57.59
CA GLY A 159 -48.93 -3.25 58.36
C GLY A 159 -49.22 -1.88 57.71
N GLU A 160 -50.51 -1.56 57.52
CA GLU A 160 -51.18 -0.22 57.39
C GLU A 160 -50.36 1.06 57.77
N ASP A 161 -50.49 2.24 57.13
CA ASP A 161 -51.20 2.67 55.89
C ASP A 161 -50.79 4.12 55.44
N ALA A 162 -51.43 4.64 54.38
CA ALA A 162 -51.59 6.07 53.98
C ALA A 162 -50.56 6.78 53.04
N ASP A 163 -50.82 6.66 51.73
CA ASP A 163 -50.94 7.71 50.68
C ASP A 163 -49.98 8.93 50.59
N ILE A 164 -49.29 9.09 49.44
CA ILE A 164 -49.64 10.05 48.35
C ILE A 164 -48.62 10.01 47.17
N GLU A 165 -49.16 9.95 45.94
CA GLU A 165 -48.64 10.32 44.60
C GLU A 165 -47.12 10.31 44.23
N ALA A 166 -46.78 9.33 43.38
CA ALA A 166 -46.26 9.50 42.01
C ALA A 166 -44.77 9.80 41.65
N HIS A 167 -44.31 9.06 40.62
CA HIS A 167 -43.21 9.29 39.65
C HIS A 167 -41.71 9.17 40.04
N ALA A 168 -41.11 8.08 39.50
CA ALA A 168 -39.79 7.99 38.84
C ALA A 168 -38.47 8.22 39.62
N GLY A 169 -37.47 7.37 39.31
CA GLY A 169 -36.09 7.43 39.83
C GLY A 169 -35.15 8.35 39.01
N PRO A 170 -33.81 8.13 38.97
CA PRO A 170 -33.07 6.88 39.27
C PRO A 170 -32.04 6.99 40.42
N SER A 171 -31.28 5.92 40.66
CA SER A 171 -30.58 5.65 41.92
C SER A 171 -29.05 5.92 41.98
N VAL A 172 -28.65 6.52 43.10
CA VAL A 172 -27.39 6.30 43.86
C VAL A 172 -26.05 6.69 43.21
N ILE A 173 -25.64 6.16 42.04
CA ILE A 173 -24.25 6.33 41.57
C ILE A 173 -23.91 7.80 41.25
N ALA A 174 -24.87 8.58 40.77
CA ALA A 174 -24.67 10.00 40.44
C ALA A 174 -24.38 10.91 41.65
N ASN A 175 -24.72 10.48 42.88
CA ASN A 175 -24.57 11.31 44.08
C ASN A 175 -23.23 11.14 44.83
N LEU A 176 -22.46 10.07 44.55
CA LEU A 176 -21.21 9.79 45.26
C LEU A 176 -20.01 10.66 44.82
N LEU A 177 -20.11 11.39 43.70
CA LEU A 177 -19.02 12.18 43.11
C LEU A 177 -19.11 13.70 43.37
N LYS A 178 -19.94 14.16 44.31
CA LYS A 178 -20.12 15.61 44.60
C LYS A 178 -20.28 15.96 46.09
N ARG A 179 -19.17 16.00 46.86
CA ARG A 179 -18.90 16.96 47.98
C ARG A 179 -17.46 16.84 48.52
N SER A 180 -17.01 17.86 49.26
CA SER A 180 -15.62 18.20 49.68
C SER A 180 -15.65 18.83 51.12
N PRO A 181 -14.59 19.44 51.75
CA PRO A 181 -13.18 19.66 51.37
C PRO A 181 -12.15 18.73 52.11
N PRO A 182 -11.38 19.03 53.19
CA PRO A 182 -11.36 20.17 54.15
C PRO A 182 -10.04 21.01 54.15
N GLN A 183 -9.44 21.27 55.33
CA GLN A 183 -8.42 22.28 55.70
C GLN A 183 -7.61 21.78 56.95
N SER A 184 -6.46 22.30 57.44
CA SER A 184 -5.37 23.21 57.01
C SER A 184 -4.27 23.28 58.13
N VAL A 185 -3.20 24.12 58.02
CA VAL A 185 -2.19 24.48 59.08
C VAL A 185 -1.14 23.38 59.41
N ALA A 186 0.06 23.61 60.01
CA ALA A 186 1.20 24.54 59.81
C ALA A 186 2.33 24.18 60.81
N HIS A 187 3.57 24.71 60.64
CA HIS A 187 4.70 24.71 61.63
C HIS A 187 5.26 23.31 62.03
N ASP A 188 6.46 23.17 62.63
CA ASP A 188 7.76 23.83 62.46
C ASP A 188 8.86 22.98 63.15
N GLN A 189 10.15 23.19 62.85
CA GLN A 189 11.32 22.81 63.70
C GLN A 189 11.47 21.29 64.03
N GLN A 190 12.58 20.75 64.58
CA GLN A 190 14.00 21.14 64.56
C GLN A 190 14.89 19.87 64.69
N ASP A 191 16.13 19.96 64.18
CA ASP A 191 17.39 19.36 64.67
C ASP A 191 17.57 17.86 65.00
N ALA A 192 18.85 17.45 64.85
CA ALA A 192 19.58 16.39 65.57
C ALA A 192 19.32 14.90 65.23
N ASP A 193 20.32 14.01 65.39
CA ASP A 193 21.80 14.14 65.29
C ASP A 193 22.45 12.74 65.24
N ASN A 194 23.59 12.58 64.55
CA ASN A 194 24.35 11.33 64.36
C ASN A 194 23.53 10.17 63.72
N GLY A 195 24.09 9.03 63.30
CA GLY A 195 25.45 8.50 63.10
C GLY A 195 25.29 7.18 62.32
N ASP A 196 26.28 6.35 62.03
CA ASP A 196 27.75 6.37 62.13
C ASP A 196 28.24 5.26 61.14
N GLU A 197 29.52 4.87 61.17
CA GLU A 197 30.10 3.68 60.50
C GLU A 197 30.17 3.76 58.95
N ASN A 198 31.29 3.48 58.26
CA ASN A 198 32.08 2.23 58.12
C ASN A 198 31.32 1.13 57.34
N GLU A 199 31.94 0.31 56.48
CA GLU A 199 33.38 0.06 56.27
C GLU A 199 33.75 -0.41 54.84
N ASP A 200 35.03 -0.69 54.64
CA ASP A 200 35.82 -1.10 53.47
C ASP A 200 35.21 -2.01 52.36
N GLY A 201 35.83 -1.92 51.17
CA GLY A 201 35.56 -2.78 50.00
C GLY A 201 36.66 -2.72 48.92
N ASN A 202 37.92 -2.92 49.31
CA ASN A 202 39.12 -2.61 48.50
C ASN A 202 39.57 -3.75 47.55
N GLN A 203 40.25 -3.39 46.43
CA GLN A 203 41.15 -4.14 45.50
C GLN A 203 40.93 -3.68 44.03
N THR A 204 41.88 -3.02 43.34
CA THR A 204 43.12 -3.51 42.65
C THR A 204 42.86 -4.46 41.47
N GLN A 205 43.59 -4.45 40.33
CA GLN A 205 44.97 -3.97 40.07
C GLN A 205 45.27 -3.78 38.56
N ALA A 206 46.25 -2.90 38.22
CA ALA A 206 47.11 -2.86 37.01
C ALA A 206 46.51 -2.85 35.56
N GLY A 207 47.17 -2.25 34.54
CA GLY A 207 48.38 -1.41 34.53
C GLY A 207 48.98 -1.15 33.13
N GLU A 208 49.77 -0.06 33.01
CA GLU A 208 50.68 0.36 31.89
C GLU A 208 50.04 0.64 30.49
N SER A 209 50.55 1.52 29.61
CA SER A 209 51.82 2.30 29.48
C SER A 209 51.52 3.71 28.85
N ARG A 210 52.14 4.84 29.27
CA ARG A 210 53.41 5.50 28.80
C ARG A 210 53.46 5.80 27.27
N ILE A 211 54.02 6.90 26.70
CA ILE A 211 54.82 8.08 27.15
C ILE A 211 54.81 9.14 25.99
N ASP A 212 55.07 10.47 26.05
CA ASP A 212 54.89 11.57 27.03
C ASP A 212 55.23 12.97 26.39
N HIS A 213 54.60 14.09 26.83
CA HIS A 213 55.05 15.53 26.79
C HIS A 213 55.28 16.32 25.47
N PRO A 214 55.52 17.67 25.50
CA PRO A 214 55.32 18.74 26.54
C PRO A 214 54.29 19.85 26.10
N MET A 215 53.60 20.61 26.99
CA MET A 215 54.01 21.80 27.79
C MET A 215 54.52 23.01 26.97
N ASP A 216 54.08 24.26 27.17
CA ASP A 216 53.07 24.83 28.13
C ASP A 216 52.33 26.06 27.48
N ASP A 217 51.72 27.10 28.09
CA ASP A 217 51.90 27.80 29.39
C ASP A 217 50.71 28.73 29.81
N ALA A 218 50.85 29.29 31.01
CA ALA A 218 50.17 30.33 31.81
C ALA A 218 49.65 31.65 31.15
N THR A 219 48.78 32.52 31.74
CA THR A 219 48.01 32.56 33.03
C THR A 219 46.91 33.64 33.02
N GLU A 220 45.84 33.46 33.84
CA GLU A 220 44.96 34.46 34.50
C GLU A 220 44.23 35.58 33.68
N GLN A 221 43.09 36.15 34.05
CA GLN A 221 42.39 36.32 35.35
C GLN A 221 40.87 36.05 35.29
N THR A 222 40.22 35.92 36.45
CA THR A 222 38.74 36.00 36.61
C THR A 222 38.37 37.17 37.54
N PRO A 223 37.08 37.55 37.64
CA PRO A 223 36.39 37.17 38.89
C PRO A 223 34.89 36.81 38.77
N LEU A 224 34.52 35.75 39.50
CA LEU A 224 33.33 35.61 40.36
C LEU A 224 31.95 36.14 39.90
N LEU A 225 30.98 35.23 39.74
CA LEU A 225 29.88 35.06 40.73
C LEU A 225 29.06 33.75 40.52
N THR A 226 29.27 32.80 41.44
CA THR A 226 28.27 31.90 42.07
C THR A 226 27.33 30.99 41.23
N ARG A 227 27.67 29.68 41.24
CA ARG A 227 26.81 28.50 41.56
C ARG A 227 25.40 28.42 40.91
N ILE A 228 25.15 27.56 39.92
CA ILE A 228 24.97 26.08 40.02
C ILE A 228 23.93 25.63 41.07
N MET A 229 22.88 24.96 40.58
CA MET A 229 22.27 23.83 41.29
C MET A 229 22.25 22.58 40.39
N SER A 230 22.22 21.42 41.05
CA SER A 230 21.89 20.07 40.56
C SER A 230 20.90 20.04 39.37
N GLY A 231 21.01 19.13 38.40
CA GLY A 231 21.15 17.66 38.54
C GLY A 231 19.76 17.01 38.64
N GLY A 232 19.47 15.81 38.13
CA GLY A 232 20.26 14.88 37.32
C GLY A 232 19.48 13.57 37.04
N ARG A 233 19.96 12.76 36.08
CA ARG A 233 19.51 11.39 35.71
C ARG A 233 18.05 11.19 35.22
N ARG A 234 17.97 10.79 33.93
CA ARG A 234 17.20 9.66 33.35
C ARG A 234 15.69 9.52 33.61
N SER A 235 14.94 9.42 32.51
CA SER A 235 14.05 8.26 32.30
C SER A 235 14.12 7.80 30.83
N TYR A 236 13.71 6.55 30.57
CA TYR A 236 13.51 5.96 29.25
C TYR A 236 12.03 5.57 29.10
N MET A 237 11.54 5.41 27.86
CA MET A 237 10.24 4.82 27.49
C MET A 237 8.96 5.42 28.11
N SER A 238 8.17 6.09 27.28
CA SER A 238 6.94 5.47 26.73
C SER A 238 6.29 6.39 25.69
N ASP A 239 5.82 5.81 24.58
CA ASP A 239 4.82 6.47 23.73
C ASP A 239 3.44 6.35 24.36
N LEU A 240 2.63 7.39 24.24
CA LEU A 240 1.18 7.35 24.46
C LEU A 240 0.49 8.47 23.65
N GLU A 241 -0.78 8.28 23.32
CA GLU A 241 -1.39 8.92 22.16
C GLU A 241 -1.80 10.39 22.33
N GLY A 242 -1.62 11.15 21.26
CA GLY A 242 -2.78 11.68 20.54
C GLY A 242 -3.76 12.62 21.26
N GLN A 243 -3.33 13.80 21.70
CA GLN A 243 -4.22 14.98 21.69
C GLN A 243 -3.46 16.33 21.61
N LYS A 244 -3.21 16.82 20.38
CA LYS A 244 -2.79 18.21 20.16
C LYS A 244 -4.00 19.08 19.82
N ALA A 245 -4.45 19.87 20.79
CA ALA A 245 -5.52 20.85 20.58
C ALA A 245 -5.14 21.87 19.48
N PRO A 246 -6.05 22.19 18.53
CA PRO A 246 -5.75 23.08 17.42
C PRO A 246 -5.75 24.55 17.86
N THR A 247 -4.62 25.03 18.37
CA THR A 247 -4.44 26.45 18.70
C THR A 247 -4.43 27.31 17.44
N LYS A 248 -5.60 27.88 17.09
CA LYS A 248 -5.76 28.88 16.03
C LYS A 248 -4.99 30.16 16.37
N ARG A 249 -3.69 30.20 16.11
CA ARG A 249 -2.89 31.45 16.12
C ARG A 249 -3.02 32.14 14.75
N PRO A 250 -3.37 33.44 14.69
CA PRO A 250 -3.52 34.14 13.42
C PRO A 250 -2.17 34.29 12.71
N TRP A 251 -2.12 33.93 11.43
CA TRP A 251 -0.93 33.94 10.55
C TRP A 251 -0.14 35.26 10.61
N ILE A 252 -0.84 36.39 10.80
CA ILE A 252 -0.32 37.75 10.86
C ILE A 252 0.79 37.91 11.93
N THR A 253 0.67 37.30 13.11
CA THR A 253 1.66 37.51 14.19
C THR A 253 3.02 36.90 13.88
N ASN A 254 3.07 35.84 13.07
CA ASN A 254 4.34 35.27 12.61
C ASN A 254 5.02 36.16 11.57
N LEU A 255 4.26 36.90 10.76
CA LEU A 255 4.83 37.82 9.76
C LEU A 255 5.56 38.98 10.44
N VAL A 256 4.92 39.60 11.44
CA VAL A 256 5.51 40.69 12.24
C VAL A 256 6.74 40.22 13.02
N GLY A 257 6.69 39.02 13.62
CA GLY A 257 7.83 38.43 14.34
C GLY A 257 9.02 38.05 13.46
N VAL A 258 8.82 37.81 12.16
CA VAL A 258 9.91 37.65 11.18
C VAL A 258 10.47 39.02 10.78
N GLY A 259 9.62 40.03 10.57
CA GLY A 259 10.02 41.40 10.28
C GLY A 259 11.00 41.96 11.30
N HIS A 260 10.63 41.98 12.59
CA HIS A 260 11.50 42.51 13.64
C HIS A 260 12.85 41.78 13.73
N LYS A 261 12.89 40.44 13.60
CA LYS A 261 14.15 39.69 13.61
C LYS A 261 15.02 39.93 12.38
N MET A 262 14.43 40.33 11.26
CA MET A 262 15.16 40.71 10.05
C MET A 262 15.69 42.14 10.15
N GLU A 263 14.93 43.03 10.79
CA GLU A 263 15.32 44.41 11.11
C GLU A 263 16.44 44.47 12.16
N GLU A 264 16.38 43.69 13.25
CA GLU A 264 17.48 43.53 14.22
C GLU A 264 18.76 43.01 13.55
N ARG A 265 18.64 42.05 12.63
CA ARG A 265 19.79 41.53 11.87
C ARG A 265 20.34 42.53 10.87
N MET A 266 19.50 43.31 10.19
CA MET A 266 19.94 44.38 9.29
C MET A 266 20.64 45.49 10.08
N THR A 267 20.02 46.00 11.15
CA THR A 267 20.60 47.06 11.99
C THR A 267 21.92 46.62 12.64
N HIS A 268 22.02 45.39 13.14
CA HIS A 268 23.30 44.86 13.64
C HIS A 268 24.35 44.71 12.53
N SER A 269 23.96 44.23 11.34
CA SER A 269 24.90 44.07 10.21
C SER A 269 25.38 45.42 9.67
N VAL A 270 24.50 46.42 9.60
CA VAL A 270 24.83 47.80 9.24
C VAL A 270 25.71 48.45 10.31
N ALA A 271 25.42 48.26 11.60
CA ALA A 271 26.25 48.78 12.70
C ALA A 271 27.68 48.20 12.70
N VAL A 272 27.87 46.96 12.23
CA VAL A 272 29.18 46.32 12.02
C VAL A 272 29.85 46.82 10.73
N ALA A 273 29.09 47.02 9.65
CA ALA A 273 29.61 47.54 8.39
C ALA A 273 30.04 49.03 8.48
N VAL A 274 29.40 49.82 9.34
CA VAL A 274 29.68 51.26 9.53
C VAL A 274 30.80 51.52 10.55
N ASN A 275 31.22 50.54 11.36
CA ASN A 275 32.30 50.68 12.35
C ASN A 275 33.57 49.90 11.95
N PRO A 276 34.48 50.47 11.15
CA PRO A 276 35.70 49.78 10.69
C PRO A 276 36.68 49.43 11.81
N SER A 277 36.60 50.08 12.98
CA SER A 277 37.46 49.80 14.15
C SER A 277 37.17 48.47 14.86
N ARG A 278 36.11 47.75 14.47
CA ARG A 278 35.77 46.41 14.99
C ARG A 278 36.03 45.28 13.99
N TRP A 279 36.67 45.57 12.86
CA TRP A 279 36.97 44.57 11.84
C TRP A 279 38.23 43.79 12.22
N ASP A 280 38.09 42.51 12.57
CA ASP A 280 39.24 41.60 12.64
C ASP A 280 39.79 41.39 11.23
N TYR A 281 40.90 42.07 10.94
CA TYR A 281 41.58 42.01 9.64
C TYR A 281 41.96 40.58 9.20
N ARG A 282 42.18 39.63 10.12
CA ARG A 282 42.46 38.22 9.75
C ARG A 282 41.18 37.47 9.37
N ALA A 283 40.11 37.63 10.15
CA ALA A 283 38.80 37.05 9.81
C ALA A 283 38.26 37.63 8.48
N LEU A 284 38.46 38.93 8.26
CA LEU A 284 38.06 39.64 7.05
C LEU A 284 38.93 39.25 5.85
N TRP A 285 40.26 39.16 5.98
CA TRP A 285 41.13 38.62 4.93
C TRP A 285 40.76 37.20 4.53
N ASN A 286 40.52 36.32 5.51
CA ASN A 286 40.10 34.94 5.23
C ASN A 286 38.73 34.89 4.54
N SER A 287 37.78 35.74 4.94
CA SER A 287 36.42 35.74 4.41
C SER A 287 36.27 36.45 3.05
N VAL A 288 37.07 37.48 2.77
CA VAL A 288 36.98 38.34 1.57
C VAL A 288 38.03 38.00 0.51
N VAL A 289 39.16 37.39 0.87
CA VAL A 289 40.23 37.02 -0.07
C VAL A 289 40.41 35.51 -0.16
N VAL A 290 40.69 34.83 0.96
CA VAL A 290 41.05 33.39 0.94
C VAL A 290 39.86 32.51 0.52
N ASN A 291 38.67 32.73 1.10
CA ASN A 291 37.47 31.95 0.80
C ASN A 291 36.99 32.12 -0.65
N PRO A 292 36.92 33.34 -1.24
CA PRO A 292 36.68 33.48 -2.67
C PRO A 292 37.77 32.86 -3.54
N ALA A 293 39.06 33.06 -3.21
CA ALA A 293 40.16 32.51 -3.99
C ALA A 293 40.15 30.97 -4.04
N SER A 294 39.80 30.30 -2.93
CA SER A 294 39.67 28.84 -2.90
C SER A 294 38.47 28.31 -3.71
N CYS A 295 37.45 29.15 -3.94
CA CYS A 295 36.30 28.82 -4.78
C CYS A 295 36.55 29.04 -6.28
N LEU A 296 37.55 29.83 -6.68
CA LEU A 296 37.80 30.18 -8.10
C LEU A 296 37.92 28.97 -9.05
N PRO A 297 38.61 27.85 -8.70
CA PRO A 297 38.69 26.69 -9.59
C PRO A 297 37.31 26.05 -9.85
N ALA A 298 36.47 25.96 -8.82
CA ALA A 298 35.10 25.46 -8.96
C ALA A 298 34.23 26.41 -9.77
N VAL A 299 34.34 27.72 -9.52
CA VAL A 299 33.62 28.77 -10.26
C VAL A 299 34.02 28.77 -11.74
N ALA A 300 35.31 28.57 -12.07
CA ALA A 300 35.78 28.45 -13.45
C ALA A 300 35.20 27.20 -14.15
N VAL A 301 35.14 26.05 -13.47
CA VAL A 301 34.51 24.83 -14.01
C VAL A 301 33.00 25.00 -14.20
N GLY A 302 32.31 25.57 -13.22
CA GLY A 302 30.87 25.86 -13.31
C GLY A 302 30.55 26.86 -14.42
N LEU A 303 31.35 27.91 -14.57
CA LEU A 303 31.19 28.91 -15.63
C LEU A 303 31.43 28.30 -17.01
N LEU A 304 32.44 27.43 -17.14
CA LEU A 304 32.73 26.72 -18.39
C LEU A 304 31.57 25.79 -18.79
N LEU A 305 30.94 25.10 -17.83
CA LEU A 305 29.71 24.33 -18.08
C LEU A 305 28.55 25.24 -18.50
N ASN A 306 28.28 26.32 -17.75
CA ASN A 306 27.22 27.28 -18.10
C ASN A 306 27.43 27.91 -19.50
N ILE A 307 28.67 28.09 -19.96
CA ILE A 307 28.99 28.55 -21.32
C ILE A 307 28.68 27.45 -22.35
N LEU A 308 29.08 26.20 -22.09
CA LEU A 308 28.80 25.06 -22.99
C LEU A 308 27.29 24.82 -23.12
N ASP A 309 26.55 24.90 -22.01
CA ASP A 309 25.09 24.81 -21.94
C ASP A 309 24.41 25.95 -22.73
N ALA A 310 24.81 27.20 -22.49
CA ALA A 310 24.29 28.37 -23.22
C ALA A 310 24.52 28.28 -24.74
N LEU A 311 25.71 27.85 -25.15
CA LEU A 311 26.10 27.77 -26.55
C LEU A 311 25.52 26.57 -27.29
N SER A 312 25.09 25.52 -26.57
CA SER A 312 24.42 24.36 -27.17
C SER A 312 22.91 24.55 -27.23
N TYR A 313 22.22 24.68 -26.10
CA TYR A 313 20.76 24.75 -26.06
C TYR A 313 20.17 26.15 -25.81
N GLY A 314 20.87 27.03 -25.10
CA GLY A 314 20.45 28.44 -25.00
C GLY A 314 20.38 29.15 -26.36
N MET A 315 21.23 28.77 -27.32
CA MET A 315 21.20 29.29 -28.69
C MET A 315 19.98 28.81 -29.50
N ILE A 316 19.61 27.53 -29.38
CA ILE A 316 18.46 26.94 -30.09
C ILE A 316 17.13 27.08 -29.34
N LEU A 317 17.06 27.93 -28.31
CA LEU A 317 15.83 28.20 -27.56
C LEU A 317 14.68 28.68 -28.46
N PHE A 318 15.02 29.47 -29.48
CA PHE A 318 14.13 29.84 -30.58
C PHE A 318 14.41 28.96 -31.81
N PRO A 319 13.40 28.63 -32.64
CA PRO A 319 13.57 27.79 -33.82
C PRO A 319 14.27 28.55 -34.96
N LEU A 320 15.60 28.60 -34.91
CA LEU A 320 16.43 29.45 -35.79
C LEU A 320 16.29 29.15 -37.29
N GLY A 321 15.89 27.93 -37.68
CA GLY A 321 15.58 27.60 -39.08
C GLY A 321 14.38 28.38 -39.65
N LYS A 322 13.49 28.93 -38.81
CA LYS A 322 12.42 29.82 -39.26
C LYS A 322 12.94 31.25 -39.48
N PRO A 323 12.71 31.89 -40.64
CA PRO A 323 13.17 33.26 -40.92
C PRO A 323 12.81 34.30 -39.84
N ILE A 324 11.61 34.20 -39.25
CA ILE A 324 11.12 35.05 -38.16
C ILE A 324 12.06 35.05 -36.94
N PHE A 325 12.66 33.89 -36.62
CA PHE A 325 13.44 33.67 -35.40
C PHE A 325 14.96 33.61 -35.65
N SER A 326 15.40 33.55 -36.91
CA SER A 326 16.80 33.43 -37.36
C SER A 326 17.83 34.30 -36.60
N HIS A 327 17.46 35.54 -36.26
CA HIS A 327 18.34 36.52 -35.60
C HIS A 327 18.32 36.46 -34.06
N LEU A 328 17.47 35.62 -33.44
CA LEU A 328 17.22 35.62 -31.99
C LEU A 328 18.15 34.71 -31.18
N GLY A 329 19.22 34.18 -31.76
CA GLY A 329 20.22 33.39 -31.04
C GLY A 329 20.92 34.14 -29.89
N SER A 330 21.17 35.46 -30.06
CA SER A 330 21.68 36.33 -28.99
C SER A 330 20.68 36.47 -27.83
N ALA A 331 19.39 36.63 -28.17
CA ALA A 331 18.30 36.73 -27.22
C ALA A 331 18.06 35.42 -26.46
N GLY A 332 18.15 34.26 -27.14
CA GLY A 332 18.04 32.94 -26.52
C GLY A 332 19.11 32.70 -25.45
N ILE A 333 20.38 32.95 -25.78
CA ILE A 333 21.51 32.88 -24.84
C ILE A 333 21.32 33.83 -23.65
N SER A 334 20.81 35.04 -23.90
CA SER A 334 20.54 36.02 -22.84
C SER A 334 19.42 35.57 -21.91
N VAL A 335 18.34 35.00 -22.45
CA VAL A 335 17.24 34.39 -21.68
C VAL A 335 17.73 33.21 -20.85
N PHE A 336 18.52 32.31 -21.42
CA PHE A 336 19.15 31.18 -20.72
C PHE A 336 20.01 31.65 -19.53
N TYR A 337 20.87 32.65 -19.73
CA TYR A 337 21.72 33.15 -18.65
C TYR A 337 20.90 33.79 -17.52
N VAL A 338 19.79 34.47 -17.81
CA VAL A 338 18.90 35.00 -16.76
C VAL A 338 18.25 33.87 -15.96
N SER A 339 17.78 32.78 -16.59
CA SER A 339 17.24 31.61 -15.85
C SER A 339 18.30 30.97 -14.96
N THR A 340 19.52 30.82 -15.49
CA THR A 340 20.69 30.28 -14.79
C THR A 340 21.09 31.15 -13.60
N ILE A 341 21.12 32.48 -13.74
CA ILE A 341 21.45 33.42 -12.66
C ILE A 341 20.38 33.43 -11.57
N VAL A 342 19.09 33.52 -11.94
CA VAL A 342 17.96 33.52 -10.98
C VAL A 342 17.94 32.21 -10.20
N SER A 343 18.10 31.08 -10.88
CA SER A 343 18.10 29.76 -10.24
C SER A 343 19.33 29.49 -9.38
N GLN A 344 20.52 29.89 -9.84
CA GLN A 344 21.74 29.79 -9.03
C GLN A 344 21.61 30.60 -7.73
N ILE A 345 21.04 31.80 -7.77
CA ILE A 345 20.76 32.60 -6.57
C ILE A 345 19.73 31.89 -5.67
N ALA A 346 18.65 31.36 -6.24
CA ALA A 346 17.61 30.65 -5.48
C ALA A 346 18.16 29.40 -4.77
N PHE A 347 18.84 28.50 -5.48
CA PHE A 347 19.41 27.28 -4.92
C PHE A 347 20.53 27.57 -3.92
N SER A 348 21.45 28.50 -4.21
CA SER A 348 22.52 28.90 -3.27
C SER A 348 21.94 29.44 -1.95
N SER A 349 20.79 30.11 -2.01
CA SER A 349 20.12 30.68 -0.83
C SER A 349 19.33 29.63 -0.04
N GLY A 350 18.53 28.80 -0.72
CA GLY A 350 17.50 27.97 -0.10
C GLY A 350 17.79 26.47 -0.02
N SER A 351 18.67 25.93 -0.87
CA SER A 351 18.83 24.47 -1.05
C SER A 351 19.42 23.80 0.19
N ILE A 352 19.14 22.50 0.33
CA ILE A 352 19.92 21.62 1.22
C ILE A 352 21.37 21.55 0.72
N PHE A 353 21.58 21.47 -0.59
CA PHE A 353 22.89 21.28 -1.21
C PHE A 353 23.63 22.61 -1.33
N LYS A 354 24.71 22.77 -0.55
CA LYS A 354 25.49 24.03 -0.47
C LYS A 354 26.14 24.42 -1.80
N GLY A 355 26.44 23.45 -2.65
CA GLY A 355 27.02 23.63 -3.99
C GLY A 355 26.07 23.28 -5.14
N ALA A 356 24.76 23.39 -4.94
CA ALA A 356 23.77 23.22 -6.02
C ALA A 356 24.07 24.12 -7.23
N VAL A 357 23.98 23.56 -8.44
CA VAL A 357 24.05 24.31 -9.70
C VAL A 357 22.66 24.37 -10.34
N GLY A 358 22.18 25.59 -10.58
CA GLY A 358 20.93 25.86 -11.30
C GLY A 358 21.17 26.13 -12.79
N SER A 359 20.33 25.58 -13.66
CA SER A 359 20.32 25.86 -15.11
C SER A 359 18.97 25.52 -15.74
N GLU A 360 18.82 25.73 -17.04
CA GLU A 360 17.73 25.18 -17.87
C GLU A 360 17.93 23.67 -18.15
N LEU A 361 16.85 22.96 -18.48
CA LEU A 361 16.85 21.61 -19.06
C LEU A 361 16.94 21.70 -20.59
N ILE A 362 17.83 20.97 -21.26
CA ILE A 362 17.77 20.85 -22.73
C ILE A 362 16.47 20.19 -23.19
N GLU A 363 15.92 19.32 -22.35
CA GLU A 363 14.69 18.56 -22.59
C GLU A 363 13.43 19.45 -22.68
N VAL A 364 13.50 20.74 -22.34
CA VAL A 364 12.35 21.67 -22.48
C VAL A 364 12.31 22.45 -23.79
N VAL A 365 13.44 22.56 -24.51
CA VAL A 365 13.54 23.21 -25.85
C VAL A 365 12.50 22.71 -26.87
N PRO A 366 12.17 21.41 -26.98
CA PRO A 366 11.17 20.95 -27.94
C PRO A 366 9.76 21.49 -27.66
N PHE A 367 9.43 21.79 -26.40
CA PHE A 367 8.14 22.38 -26.02
C PHE A 367 8.12 23.87 -26.37
N PHE A 368 9.24 24.58 -26.23
CA PHE A 368 9.40 25.96 -26.71
C PHE A 368 9.24 26.04 -28.24
N HIS A 369 9.83 25.11 -28.99
CA HIS A 369 9.63 24.99 -30.44
C HIS A 369 8.18 24.70 -30.81
N ASN A 370 7.50 23.78 -30.10
CA ASN A 370 6.08 23.48 -30.32
C ASN A 370 5.18 24.71 -30.10
N MET A 371 5.43 25.48 -29.03
CA MET A 371 4.70 26.73 -28.76
C MET A 371 5.00 27.80 -29.81
N ALA A 372 6.27 28.01 -30.18
CA ALA A 372 6.64 28.96 -31.24
C ALA A 372 5.98 28.60 -32.60
N ALA A 373 5.92 27.31 -32.94
CA ALA A 373 5.24 26.82 -34.14
C ALA A 373 3.74 27.15 -34.12
N LYS A 374 3.02 26.80 -33.05
CA LYS A 374 1.58 27.07 -32.88
C LYS A 374 1.28 28.57 -32.87
N ILE A 375 2.11 29.38 -32.21
CA ILE A 375 1.96 30.84 -32.21
C ILE A 375 2.17 31.41 -33.62
N THR A 376 3.09 30.84 -34.41
CA THR A 376 3.25 31.22 -35.83
C THR A 376 1.98 30.88 -36.64
N GLU A 377 1.40 29.70 -36.41
CA GLU A 377 0.19 29.20 -37.10
C GLU A 377 -1.06 30.04 -36.77
N VAL A 378 -1.27 30.41 -35.51
CA VAL A 378 -2.46 31.18 -35.06
C VAL A 378 -2.36 32.69 -35.34
N VAL A 379 -1.14 33.26 -35.29
CA VAL A 379 -0.93 34.72 -35.47
C VAL A 379 -0.65 35.09 -36.93
N GLY A 380 -0.10 34.15 -37.72
CA GLY A 380 0.28 34.35 -39.12
C GLY A 380 1.67 34.96 -39.28
N GLU A 381 2.39 34.54 -40.32
CA GLU A 381 3.77 34.98 -40.60
C GLU A 381 3.86 36.46 -41.02
N ASP A 382 2.74 37.07 -41.44
CA ASP A 382 2.62 38.50 -41.78
C ASP A 382 2.90 39.45 -40.60
N ASN A 383 2.82 38.95 -39.35
CA ASN A 383 2.99 39.75 -38.13
C ASN A 383 4.15 39.23 -37.25
N PRO A 384 5.40 39.20 -37.75
CA PRO A 384 6.53 38.57 -37.05
C PRO A 384 6.77 39.19 -35.66
N ASP A 385 6.55 40.50 -35.54
CA ASP A 385 6.70 41.27 -34.30
C ASP A 385 5.69 40.84 -33.20
N ALA A 386 4.51 40.38 -33.60
CA ALA A 386 3.49 39.83 -32.71
C ALA A 386 3.75 38.34 -32.39
N VAL A 387 4.25 37.56 -33.37
CA VAL A 387 4.69 36.17 -33.18
C VAL A 387 5.80 36.11 -32.13
N ILE A 388 6.86 36.90 -32.26
CA ILE A 388 7.99 36.94 -31.33
C ILE A 388 7.54 37.38 -29.93
N ALA A 389 6.78 38.48 -29.83
CA ALA A 389 6.29 39.00 -28.55
C ALA A 389 5.36 38.01 -27.82
N THR A 390 4.50 37.30 -28.57
CA THR A 390 3.61 36.27 -28.00
C THR A 390 4.39 35.01 -27.61
N THR A 391 5.43 34.65 -28.36
CA THR A 391 6.30 33.49 -28.08
C THR A 391 7.10 33.68 -26.79
N ILE A 392 7.83 34.80 -26.65
CA ILE A 392 8.67 35.04 -25.47
C ILE A 392 7.85 35.21 -24.17
N VAL A 393 6.65 35.77 -24.28
CA VAL A 393 5.68 35.82 -23.18
C VAL A 393 5.15 34.42 -22.85
N SER A 394 4.83 33.59 -23.83
CA SER A 394 4.36 32.22 -23.59
C SER A 394 5.42 31.37 -22.88
N PHE A 395 6.70 31.57 -23.21
CA PHE A 395 7.81 30.91 -22.52
C PHE A 395 7.83 31.30 -21.02
N SER A 396 7.81 32.61 -20.71
CA SER A 396 7.77 33.10 -19.32
C SER A 396 6.51 32.69 -18.55
N VAL A 397 5.33 32.74 -19.18
CA VAL A 397 4.07 32.27 -18.58
C VAL A 397 4.14 30.77 -18.27
N SER A 398 4.79 29.97 -19.13
CA SER A 398 5.01 28.56 -18.86
C SER A 398 5.92 28.35 -17.64
N ALA A 399 6.98 29.15 -17.48
CA ALA A 399 7.87 29.09 -16.31
C ALA A 399 7.14 29.49 -15.00
N MET A 400 6.28 30.51 -15.06
CA MET A 400 5.40 30.87 -13.95
C MET A 400 4.41 29.74 -13.59
N LEU A 401 3.83 29.07 -14.60
CA LEU A 401 2.94 27.93 -14.39
C LEU A 401 3.67 26.75 -13.74
N THR A 402 4.83 26.37 -14.27
CA THR A 402 5.69 25.31 -13.70
C THR A 402 6.06 25.63 -12.25
N GLY A 403 6.48 26.87 -11.97
CA GLY A 403 6.82 27.33 -10.64
C GLY A 403 5.64 27.28 -9.65
N LEU A 404 4.46 27.73 -10.08
CA LEU A 404 3.23 27.66 -9.29
C LEU A 404 2.87 26.20 -8.95
N VAL A 405 2.88 25.30 -9.93
CA VAL A 405 2.52 23.89 -9.74
C VAL A 405 3.49 23.19 -8.80
N PHE A 406 4.80 23.38 -8.96
CA PHE A 406 5.82 22.81 -8.07
C PHE A 406 5.68 23.33 -6.63
N TYR A 407 5.45 24.65 -6.48
CA TYR A 407 5.22 25.27 -5.17
C TYR A 407 3.97 24.68 -4.49
N LEU A 408 2.85 24.54 -5.22
CA LEU A 408 1.63 23.92 -4.70
C LEU A 408 1.86 22.46 -4.32
N MET A 409 2.55 21.68 -5.15
CA MET A 409 2.82 20.26 -4.90
C MET A 409 3.61 20.03 -3.60
N GLY A 410 4.69 20.79 -3.38
CA GLY A 410 5.45 20.78 -2.11
C GLY A 410 4.74 21.49 -0.94
N ARG A 411 3.75 22.36 -1.22
CA ARG A 411 2.92 23.01 -0.20
C ARG A 411 1.80 22.10 0.33
N PHE A 412 1.34 21.13 -0.48
CA PHE A 412 0.36 20.11 -0.12
C PHE A 412 0.97 18.75 0.27
N LYS A 413 2.29 18.60 0.20
CA LYS A 413 3.03 17.35 0.45
C LYS A 413 2.73 16.20 -0.51
N VAL A 414 2.52 16.54 -1.78
CA VAL A 414 2.22 15.58 -2.86
C VAL A 414 3.50 15.10 -3.56
N GLY A 415 4.68 15.66 -3.23
CA GLY A 415 5.95 15.35 -3.89
C GLY A 415 6.32 13.86 -3.92
N TYR A 416 5.95 13.09 -2.90
CA TYR A 416 6.20 11.65 -2.86
C TYR A 416 5.41 10.87 -3.93
N MET A 417 4.22 11.34 -4.33
CA MET A 417 3.36 10.62 -5.29
C MET A 417 3.94 10.58 -6.70
N VAL A 418 4.78 11.56 -7.04
CA VAL A 418 5.50 11.61 -8.33
C VAL A 418 6.45 10.41 -8.48
N GLY A 419 6.98 9.88 -7.37
CA GLY A 419 7.83 8.69 -7.36
C GLY A 419 7.17 7.40 -7.85
N PHE A 420 5.84 7.38 -8.00
CA PHE A 420 5.10 6.25 -8.58
C PHE A 420 5.01 6.30 -10.12
N ILE A 421 5.43 7.40 -10.77
CA ILE A 421 5.38 7.51 -12.23
C ILE A 421 6.42 6.56 -12.85
N PRO A 422 6.03 5.62 -13.73
CA PRO A 422 6.96 4.62 -14.24
C PRO A 422 8.15 5.22 -15.00
N ARG A 423 9.37 4.89 -14.57
CA ARG A 423 10.64 5.38 -15.13
C ARG A 423 10.77 5.20 -16.65
N HIS A 424 10.10 4.20 -17.24
CA HIS A 424 10.11 3.97 -18.68
C HIS A 424 9.42 5.09 -19.48
N ILE A 425 8.49 5.85 -18.90
CA ILE A 425 7.91 7.05 -19.55
C ILE A 425 9.01 8.09 -19.74
N LEU A 426 9.75 8.43 -18.68
CA LEU A 426 10.85 9.39 -18.73
C LEU A 426 11.95 8.95 -19.71
N ILE A 427 12.32 7.67 -19.71
CA ILE A 427 13.29 7.09 -20.66
C ILE A 427 12.80 7.26 -22.11
N GLY A 428 11.51 7.05 -22.38
CA GLY A 428 10.89 7.32 -23.68
C GLY A 428 10.98 8.80 -24.07
N CYS A 429 10.67 9.70 -23.14
CA CYS A 429 10.74 11.14 -23.37
C CYS A 429 12.18 11.62 -23.65
N ILE A 430 13.17 11.13 -22.88
CA ILE A 430 14.60 11.41 -23.10
C ILE A 430 15.03 10.95 -24.50
N GLY A 431 14.57 9.79 -24.98
CA GLY A 431 14.84 9.34 -26.34
C GLY A 431 14.17 10.19 -27.42
N GLY A 432 12.98 10.72 -27.15
CA GLY A 432 12.30 11.69 -28.01
C GLY A 432 13.07 13.02 -28.11
N VAL A 433 13.60 13.52 -26.98
CA VAL A 433 14.54 14.67 -26.97
C VAL A 433 15.80 14.34 -27.75
N GLY A 434 16.44 13.18 -27.51
CA GLY A 434 17.66 12.78 -28.24
C GLY A 434 17.47 12.72 -29.75
N TRP A 435 16.33 12.21 -30.22
CA TRP A 435 15.98 12.26 -31.65
C TRP A 435 15.74 13.69 -32.16
N PHE A 436 15.00 14.51 -31.41
CA PHE A 436 14.80 15.92 -31.75
C PHE A 436 16.13 16.68 -31.84
N LEU A 437 17.06 16.47 -30.93
CA LEU A 437 18.39 17.10 -30.98
C LEU A 437 19.18 16.66 -32.21
N ILE A 438 19.12 15.38 -32.61
CA ILE A 438 19.73 14.94 -33.87
C ILE A 438 19.08 15.67 -35.07
N ALA A 439 17.75 15.81 -35.09
CA ALA A 439 17.02 16.53 -36.14
C ALA A 439 17.36 18.04 -36.18
N THR A 440 17.38 18.72 -35.03
CA THR A 440 17.80 20.12 -34.90
C THR A 440 19.29 20.31 -35.21
N GLY A 441 20.12 19.29 -34.95
CA GLY A 441 21.52 19.24 -35.36
C GLY A 441 21.68 19.32 -36.88
N PHE A 442 20.82 18.63 -37.64
CA PHE A 442 20.75 18.79 -39.09
C PHE A 442 20.24 20.19 -39.47
N GLU A 443 19.12 20.66 -38.91
CA GLU A 443 18.53 21.98 -39.21
C GLU A 443 19.54 23.13 -39.04
N VAL A 444 20.19 23.20 -37.87
CA VAL A 444 21.14 24.26 -37.52
C VAL A 444 22.47 24.13 -38.26
N SER A 445 23.00 22.91 -38.42
CA SER A 445 24.29 22.72 -39.11
C SER A 445 24.17 22.90 -40.62
N ALA A 446 23.06 22.47 -41.23
CA ALA A 446 22.83 22.59 -42.68
C ALA A 446 22.19 23.92 -43.09
N ARG A 447 21.76 24.77 -42.14
CA ARG A 447 20.98 25.99 -42.36
C ARG A 447 19.77 25.77 -43.27
N LEU A 448 18.91 24.81 -42.89
CA LEU A 448 17.68 24.55 -43.64
C LEU A 448 16.68 25.69 -43.48
N ASP A 449 16.01 26.05 -44.58
CA ASP A 449 14.87 26.96 -44.57
C ASP A 449 13.65 26.26 -43.94
N GLY A 450 13.46 26.49 -42.64
CA GLY A 450 12.41 25.86 -41.83
C GLY A 450 12.85 24.54 -41.18
N SER A 451 11.89 23.89 -40.52
CA SER A 451 12.12 22.69 -39.72
C SER A 451 12.43 21.46 -40.59
N LEU A 452 13.27 20.54 -40.09
CA LEU A 452 13.55 19.26 -40.76
C LEU A 452 12.27 18.44 -41.01
N GLN A 453 11.80 18.39 -42.27
CA GLN A 453 10.67 17.55 -42.69
C GLN A 453 11.16 16.24 -43.33
N TYR A 454 10.38 15.16 -43.18
CA TYR A 454 10.65 13.85 -43.78
C TYR A 454 10.29 13.79 -45.29
N ASN A 455 10.63 14.85 -46.02
CA ASN A 455 10.22 15.09 -47.40
C ASN A 455 11.41 15.04 -48.39
N LEU A 456 11.12 14.73 -49.64
CA LEU A 456 12.15 14.52 -50.68
C LEU A 456 12.95 15.80 -50.99
N ASP A 457 12.36 16.98 -50.82
CA ASP A 457 13.01 18.25 -51.11
C ASP A 457 14.02 18.66 -50.03
N THR A 458 13.71 18.40 -48.76
CA THR A 458 14.66 18.51 -47.64
C THR A 458 15.84 17.56 -47.83
N LEU A 459 15.61 16.35 -48.35
CA LEU A 459 16.70 15.42 -48.70
C LEU A 459 17.58 15.94 -49.85
N LYS A 460 17.02 16.66 -50.84
CA LYS A 460 17.82 17.32 -51.89
C LYS A 460 18.72 18.41 -51.28
N GLN A 461 18.16 19.29 -50.44
CA GLN A 461 18.92 20.35 -49.77
C GLN A 461 20.06 19.80 -48.91
N LEU A 462 19.82 18.73 -48.15
CA LEU A 462 20.85 18.05 -47.35
C LEU A 462 21.93 17.34 -48.19
N THR A 463 21.64 17.01 -49.46
CA THR A 463 22.56 16.35 -50.39
C THR A 463 23.25 17.34 -51.34
N ASP A 464 22.94 18.65 -51.24
CA ASP A 464 23.59 19.69 -52.05
C ASP A 464 25.10 19.76 -51.72
N PRO A 465 26.00 19.77 -52.73
CA PRO A 465 27.44 19.90 -52.51
C PRO A 465 27.89 21.10 -51.66
N ALA A 466 27.12 22.20 -51.62
CA ALA A 466 27.40 23.33 -50.73
C ALA A 466 27.02 23.05 -49.27
N THR A 467 25.92 22.32 -49.05
CA THR A 467 25.32 22.05 -47.73
C THR A 467 25.98 20.86 -47.02
N VAL A 468 26.40 19.83 -47.76
CA VAL A 468 26.99 18.60 -47.20
C VAL A 468 28.19 18.88 -46.26
N PRO A 469 29.18 19.74 -46.58
CA PRO A 469 30.29 20.04 -45.68
C PRO A 469 29.84 20.64 -44.33
N LEU A 470 28.80 21.49 -44.34
CA LEU A 470 28.35 22.24 -43.18
C LEU A 470 27.76 21.34 -42.08
N TRP A 471 27.06 20.25 -42.45
CA TRP A 471 26.53 19.28 -41.49
C TRP A 471 27.41 18.04 -41.26
N VAL A 472 28.18 17.59 -42.27
CA VAL A 472 29.07 16.44 -42.11
C VAL A 472 30.24 16.77 -41.16
N THR A 473 30.78 17.99 -41.19
CA THR A 473 31.92 18.35 -40.32
C THR A 473 31.58 18.33 -38.81
N PRO A 474 30.49 18.96 -38.30
CA PRO A 474 30.08 18.80 -36.90
C PRO A 474 29.66 17.37 -36.56
N LEU A 475 29.03 16.64 -37.48
CA LEU A 475 28.62 15.24 -37.25
C LEU A 475 29.83 14.32 -37.02
N VAL A 476 30.88 14.47 -37.83
CA VAL A 476 32.13 13.70 -37.68
C VAL A 476 32.86 14.09 -36.39
N LEU A 477 32.90 15.39 -36.05
CA LEU A 477 33.47 15.85 -34.77
C LEU A 477 32.70 15.32 -33.56
N ALA A 478 31.36 15.26 -33.63
CA ALA A 478 30.52 14.66 -32.60
C ALA A 478 30.79 13.15 -32.45
N ILE A 479 30.91 12.40 -33.55
CA ILE A 479 31.26 10.97 -33.49
C ILE A 479 32.66 10.75 -32.88
N ILE A 480 33.62 11.64 -33.17
CA ILE A 480 34.97 11.63 -32.55
C ILE A 480 34.90 11.95 -31.06
N LEU A 481 34.11 12.95 -30.65
CA LEU A 481 33.87 13.32 -29.25
C LEU A 481 33.22 12.16 -28.49
N PHE A 482 32.10 11.65 -28.99
CA PHE A 482 31.31 10.53 -28.43
C PHE A 482 32.14 9.27 -28.20
N TYR A 483 32.95 8.88 -29.19
CA TYR A 483 33.85 7.74 -29.03
C TYR A 483 35.05 8.07 -28.13
N GLY A 484 35.57 9.30 -28.18
CA GLY A 484 36.64 9.79 -27.34
C GLY A 484 36.29 9.75 -25.85
N GLN A 485 35.11 10.24 -25.46
CA GLN A 485 34.65 10.23 -24.08
C GLN A 485 34.43 8.82 -23.52
N SER A 486 34.10 7.84 -24.39
CA SER A 486 34.02 6.43 -23.99
C SER A 486 35.38 5.80 -23.60
N LYS A 487 36.51 6.44 -23.95
CA LYS A 487 37.87 5.94 -23.71
C LYS A 487 38.73 6.84 -22.81
N ILE A 488 38.51 8.15 -22.83
CA ILE A 488 39.34 9.13 -22.13
C ILE A 488 38.69 9.49 -20.79
N THR A 489 39.27 9.00 -19.70
CA THR A 489 38.77 9.21 -18.33
C THR A 489 39.02 10.61 -17.75
N SER A 490 39.56 11.53 -18.55
CA SER A 490 39.84 12.91 -18.12
C SER A 490 38.57 13.76 -18.16
N LYS A 491 38.16 14.28 -16.99
CA LYS A 491 36.98 15.15 -16.81
C LYS A 491 37.03 16.44 -17.64
N PHE A 492 38.22 16.86 -18.10
CA PHE A 492 38.40 18.05 -18.92
C PHE A 492 38.35 17.77 -20.43
N PHE A 493 38.18 16.51 -20.85
CA PHE A 493 38.23 16.13 -22.28
C PHE A 493 37.17 16.86 -23.11
N LEU A 494 35.89 16.79 -22.73
CA LEU A 494 34.80 17.44 -23.48
C LEU A 494 34.97 18.97 -23.54
N PRO A 495 35.17 19.71 -22.42
CA PRO A 495 35.36 21.15 -22.50
C PRO A 495 36.60 21.58 -23.30
N LEU A 496 37.73 20.86 -23.19
CA LEU A 496 38.94 21.18 -23.97
C LEU A 496 38.79 20.82 -25.45
N PHE A 497 38.08 19.75 -25.80
CA PHE A 497 37.78 19.39 -27.19
C PHE A 497 36.92 20.46 -27.85
N ILE A 498 35.84 20.90 -27.19
CA ILE A 498 34.94 21.92 -27.71
C ILE A 498 35.64 23.28 -27.82
N LEU A 499 36.46 23.68 -26.84
CA LEU A 499 37.28 24.91 -26.93
C LEU A 499 38.38 24.82 -28.01
N ALA A 500 38.83 23.61 -28.38
CA ALA A 500 39.78 23.43 -29.48
C ALA A 500 39.15 23.67 -30.86
N ILE A 501 37.83 23.48 -31.03
CA ILE A 501 37.13 23.68 -32.31
C ILE A 501 37.33 25.12 -32.85
N PRO A 502 36.96 26.20 -32.14
CA PRO A 502 37.17 27.56 -32.64
C PRO A 502 38.66 27.93 -32.75
N LEU A 503 39.52 27.42 -31.86
CA LEU A 503 40.98 27.66 -31.95
C LEU A 503 41.59 27.07 -33.23
N ILE A 504 41.21 25.84 -33.59
CA ILE A 504 41.66 25.19 -34.82
C ILE A 504 41.02 25.84 -36.06
N PHE A 505 39.74 26.19 -35.99
CA PHE A 505 39.04 26.89 -37.06
C PHE A 505 39.73 28.23 -37.40
N TYR A 506 39.90 29.13 -36.43
CA TYR A 506 40.57 30.41 -36.67
C TYR A 506 42.06 30.27 -36.98
N PHE A 507 42.74 29.22 -36.51
CA PHE A 507 44.10 28.94 -36.97
C PHE A 507 44.14 28.67 -38.48
N PHE A 508 43.20 27.90 -39.04
CA PHE A 508 43.16 27.68 -40.49
C PHE A 508 42.72 28.91 -41.28
N VAL A 509 41.74 29.67 -40.79
CA VAL A 509 41.32 30.95 -41.41
C VAL A 509 42.47 31.95 -41.46
N LEU A 510 43.26 32.07 -40.40
CA LEU A 510 44.42 32.96 -40.34
C LEU A 510 45.69 32.42 -41.05
N ALA A 511 45.69 31.16 -41.48
CA ALA A 511 46.83 30.51 -42.14
C ALA A 511 46.63 30.27 -43.65
N LEU A 512 45.45 30.60 -44.19
CA LEU A 512 45.08 30.38 -45.59
C LEU A 512 44.46 31.67 -46.16
N ASP A 513 45.23 32.44 -46.94
CA ASP A 513 44.82 33.70 -47.58
C ASP A 513 43.58 33.59 -48.52
N ALA A 514 43.06 32.38 -48.74
CA ALA A 514 41.86 32.08 -49.51
C ALA A 514 40.58 31.93 -48.65
N LEU A 515 40.66 32.11 -47.32
CA LEU A 515 39.54 31.99 -46.39
C LEU A 515 39.26 33.34 -45.71
N ASP A 516 38.37 34.14 -46.28
CA ASP A 516 37.91 35.38 -45.65
C ASP A 516 36.84 35.10 -44.57
N VAL A 517 36.85 35.88 -43.48
CA VAL A 517 35.94 35.73 -42.34
C VAL A 517 34.51 36.08 -42.74
N ASP A 518 34.33 37.08 -43.60
CA ASP A 518 33.02 37.53 -44.02
C ASP A 518 32.42 36.59 -45.09
N ASP A 519 33.22 36.11 -46.05
CA ASP A 519 32.82 35.06 -47.00
C ASP A 519 32.42 33.74 -46.29
N LEU A 520 33.15 33.35 -45.23
CA LEU A 520 32.80 32.20 -44.39
C LEU A 520 31.53 32.42 -43.55
N ARG A 521 31.17 33.67 -43.24
CA ARG A 521 29.91 34.00 -42.55
C ARG A 521 28.72 33.92 -43.50
N ASP A 522 28.89 34.37 -44.74
CA ASP A 522 27.86 34.34 -45.79
C ASP A 522 27.64 32.91 -46.32
N HIS A 523 28.71 32.14 -46.57
CA HIS A 523 28.64 30.69 -46.83
C HIS A 523 28.25 29.85 -45.59
N GLY A 524 28.08 30.49 -44.43
CA GLY A 524 27.36 29.93 -43.30
C GLY A 524 28.16 29.14 -42.27
N TRP A 525 29.49 29.12 -42.36
CA TRP A 525 30.38 28.48 -41.38
C TRP A 525 30.42 29.20 -40.03
N ILE A 526 30.14 30.51 -40.00
CA ILE A 526 30.15 31.36 -38.81
C ILE A 526 28.76 31.96 -38.60
N PHE A 527 28.27 32.03 -37.36
CA PHE A 527 27.01 32.73 -37.07
C PHE A 527 27.10 34.22 -37.42
N GLN A 528 25.99 34.79 -37.88
CA GLN A 528 25.85 36.25 -37.95
C GLN A 528 25.76 36.80 -36.52
N GLY A 529 26.61 37.77 -36.20
CA GLY A 529 26.53 38.47 -34.92
C GLY A 529 25.32 39.40 -34.86
N PRO A 530 24.82 39.75 -33.66
CA PRO A 530 23.75 40.73 -33.52
C PRO A 530 24.22 42.10 -34.03
N PRO A 531 23.29 42.99 -34.42
CA PRO A 531 23.59 44.35 -34.86
C PRO A 531 24.53 45.10 -33.90
N SER A 532 25.51 45.80 -34.48
CA SER A 532 26.56 46.51 -33.73
C SER A 532 26.00 47.46 -32.66
N GLY A 533 26.18 47.08 -31.39
CA GLY A 533 25.68 47.85 -30.23
C GLY A 533 24.43 47.26 -29.55
N GLU A 534 23.93 46.09 -29.98
CA GLU A 534 22.89 45.36 -29.26
C GLU A 534 23.33 45.04 -27.81
N PRO A 535 22.58 45.49 -26.78
CA PRO A 535 22.94 45.26 -25.39
C PRO A 535 22.42 43.90 -24.88
N TRP A 536 23.02 43.36 -23.83
CA TRP A 536 22.58 42.09 -23.22
C TRP A 536 21.10 42.07 -22.77
N TRP A 537 20.51 43.25 -22.52
CA TRP A 537 19.09 43.40 -22.17
C TRP A 537 18.15 43.48 -23.39
N TYR A 538 18.65 43.27 -24.63
CA TYR A 538 17.86 43.38 -25.86
C TYR A 538 16.60 42.50 -25.85
N PHE A 539 16.68 41.28 -25.29
CA PHE A 539 15.53 40.38 -25.22
C PHE A 539 14.34 40.97 -24.42
N TYR A 540 14.57 41.89 -23.47
CA TYR A 540 13.48 42.60 -22.79
C TYR A 540 12.70 43.53 -23.73
N THR A 541 13.31 44.01 -24.82
CA THR A 541 12.62 44.85 -25.83
C THR A 541 11.63 44.05 -26.69
N LEU A 542 11.73 42.72 -26.68
CA LEU A 542 10.81 41.80 -27.37
C LEU A 542 9.48 41.65 -26.62
N TYR A 543 9.39 42.06 -25.34
CA TYR A 543 8.16 42.06 -24.54
C TYR A 543 7.22 43.21 -24.94
N LYS A 544 6.79 43.21 -26.20
CA LYS A 544 5.86 44.20 -26.77
C LYS A 544 4.43 43.89 -26.34
N PHE A 545 4.10 44.15 -25.06
CA PHE A 545 2.84 43.74 -24.41
C PHE A 545 1.54 44.13 -25.15
N LYS A 546 1.57 45.15 -26.02
CA LYS A 546 0.43 45.56 -26.86
C LYS A 546 0.18 44.68 -28.09
N LEU A 547 1.12 43.81 -28.46
CA LEU A 547 1.07 42.91 -29.62
C LEU A 547 0.78 41.44 -29.23
N ILE A 548 0.63 41.13 -27.92
CA ILE A 548 0.39 39.77 -27.45
C ILE A 548 -0.97 39.27 -27.92
N ARG A 549 -0.98 38.12 -28.59
CA ARG A 549 -2.21 37.38 -28.97
C ARG A 549 -2.55 36.35 -27.91
N TRP A 550 -3.33 36.76 -26.91
CA TRP A 550 -3.75 35.93 -25.77
C TRP A 550 -4.51 34.66 -26.14
N ASP A 551 -5.15 34.66 -27.31
CA ASP A 551 -5.72 33.50 -27.98
C ASP A 551 -4.64 32.45 -28.34
N ALA A 552 -3.54 32.84 -28.98
CA ALA A 552 -2.42 31.94 -29.25
C ALA A 552 -1.69 31.49 -27.96
N VAL A 553 -1.63 32.33 -26.92
CA VAL A 553 -1.14 31.93 -25.59
C VAL A 553 -2.03 30.84 -24.97
N ALA A 554 -3.35 30.93 -25.15
CA ALA A 554 -4.30 29.94 -24.65
C ALA A 554 -4.16 28.58 -25.36
N GLU A 555 -3.95 28.57 -26.67
CA GLU A 555 -3.68 27.34 -27.43
C GLU A 555 -2.34 26.67 -27.05
N CYS A 556 -1.40 27.42 -26.46
CA CYS A 556 -0.16 26.87 -25.91
C CYS A 556 -0.33 26.18 -24.55
N ILE A 557 -1.46 26.36 -23.83
CA ILE A 557 -1.66 25.80 -22.48
C ILE A 557 -1.42 24.28 -22.40
N PRO A 558 -1.87 23.42 -23.35
CA PRO A 558 -1.56 21.99 -23.33
C PRO A 558 -0.06 21.69 -23.42
N ALA A 559 0.71 22.48 -24.17
CA ALA A 559 2.17 22.37 -24.23
C ALA A 559 2.82 22.82 -22.91
N MET A 560 2.35 23.93 -22.31
CA MET A 560 2.82 24.39 -20.99
C MET A 560 2.53 23.38 -19.87
N LEU A 561 1.40 22.65 -19.95
CA LEU A 561 1.03 21.60 -19.02
C LEU A 561 1.87 20.33 -19.22
N ALA A 562 2.13 19.92 -20.47
CA ALA A 562 3.02 18.79 -20.77
C ALA A 562 4.46 19.06 -20.33
N LEU A 563 4.96 20.28 -20.60
CA LEU A 563 6.23 20.82 -20.12
C LEU A 563 6.31 20.82 -18.59
N THR A 564 5.27 21.29 -17.90
CA THR A 564 5.19 21.28 -16.44
C THR A 564 5.16 19.86 -15.87
N PHE A 565 4.39 18.94 -16.47
CA PHE A 565 4.36 17.53 -16.09
C PHE A 565 5.71 16.85 -16.30
N PHE A 566 6.42 17.15 -17.39
CA PHE A 566 7.75 16.66 -17.64
C PHE A 566 8.74 17.16 -16.58
N GLY A 567 8.75 18.47 -16.31
CA GLY A 567 9.58 19.07 -15.25
C GLY A 567 9.32 18.50 -13.85
N ILE A 568 8.07 18.14 -13.53
CA ILE A 568 7.70 17.46 -12.27
C ILE A 568 8.53 16.18 -12.06
N LEU A 569 8.89 15.44 -13.12
CA LEU A 569 9.62 14.17 -13.02
C LEU A 569 11.08 14.35 -12.55
N HIS A 570 11.72 15.48 -12.90
CA HIS A 570 13.16 15.67 -12.66
C HIS A 570 13.49 15.87 -11.18
N VAL A 571 12.67 16.61 -10.43
CA VAL A 571 12.99 16.96 -9.03
C VAL A 571 13.03 15.70 -8.13
N PRO A 572 12.02 14.81 -8.10
CA PRO A 572 12.00 13.61 -7.25
C PRO A 572 12.99 12.51 -7.68
N ILE A 573 13.62 12.64 -8.85
CA ILE A 573 14.68 11.75 -9.32
C ILE A 573 16.05 12.32 -8.95
N ASN A 574 16.31 13.59 -9.28
CA ASN A 574 17.62 14.22 -9.11
C ASN A 574 17.91 14.60 -7.65
N VAL A 575 16.92 15.06 -6.87
CA VAL A 575 17.13 15.47 -5.48
C VAL A 575 17.52 14.28 -4.58
N PRO A 576 16.82 13.13 -4.59
CA PRO A 576 17.26 11.97 -3.81
C PRO A 576 18.56 11.34 -4.33
N ALA A 577 18.80 11.33 -5.65
CA ALA A 577 20.06 10.87 -6.21
C ALA A 577 21.25 11.74 -5.76
N LEU A 578 21.05 13.06 -5.65
CA LEU A 578 22.04 14.00 -5.14
C LEU A 578 22.25 13.87 -3.63
N ALA A 579 21.18 13.66 -2.86
CA ALA A 579 21.24 13.37 -1.42
C ALA A 579 22.14 12.17 -1.12
N LEU A 580 21.95 11.06 -1.84
CA LEU A 580 22.77 9.85 -1.75
C LEU A 580 24.23 10.08 -2.20
N ASN A 581 24.48 10.98 -3.15
CA ASN A 581 25.85 11.34 -3.59
C ASN A 581 26.57 12.24 -2.56
N CYS A 582 25.83 13.07 -1.83
CA CYS A 582 26.35 13.99 -0.81
C CYS A 582 26.49 13.37 0.59
N GLY A 583 25.77 12.28 0.88
CA GLY A 583 25.63 11.74 2.24
C GLY A 583 24.63 12.53 3.11
N GLU A 584 23.60 13.12 2.49
CA GLU A 584 22.58 13.94 3.16
C GLU A 584 21.29 13.11 3.37
N ASP A 585 21.27 12.24 4.40
CA ASP A 585 20.18 11.29 4.66
C ASP A 585 18.80 11.94 4.95
N HIS A 586 18.74 13.24 5.17
CA HIS A 586 17.55 13.98 5.64
C HIS A 586 16.98 14.95 4.58
N ALA A 587 17.00 14.56 3.30
CA ALA A 587 16.53 15.39 2.19
C ALA A 587 14.99 15.54 2.12
N ASP A 588 14.45 16.66 2.63
CA ASP A 588 13.04 17.05 2.48
C ASP A 588 12.72 17.45 1.02
N LEU A 589 12.15 16.50 0.26
CA LEU A 589 11.69 16.69 -1.12
C LEU A 589 10.60 17.78 -1.24
N ASP A 590 9.70 17.93 -0.26
CA ASP A 590 8.65 18.95 -0.30
C ASP A 590 9.22 20.36 -0.06
N LYS A 591 10.30 20.49 0.72
CA LYS A 591 11.07 21.74 0.80
C LYS A 591 11.74 22.07 -0.52
N GLU A 592 12.41 21.09 -1.14
CA GLU A 592 13.14 21.37 -2.37
C GLU A 592 12.18 21.66 -3.54
N LEU A 593 11.06 20.94 -3.66
CA LEU A 593 9.98 21.26 -4.60
C LEU A 593 9.44 22.69 -4.44
N ARG A 594 9.24 23.16 -3.21
CA ARG A 594 8.86 24.57 -2.96
C ARG A 594 9.95 25.54 -3.43
N LEU A 595 11.23 25.19 -3.30
CA LEU A 595 12.35 26.01 -3.76
C LEU A 595 12.45 26.05 -5.29
N HIS A 596 12.36 24.90 -5.97
CA HIS A 596 12.24 24.86 -7.43
C HIS A 596 11.01 25.65 -7.91
N GLY A 597 9.91 25.59 -7.17
CA GLY A 597 8.70 26.39 -7.43
C GLY A 597 8.96 27.90 -7.42
N TYR A 598 9.58 28.41 -6.35
CA TYR A 598 10.02 29.81 -6.29
C TYR A 598 11.01 30.16 -7.40
N SER A 599 11.99 29.29 -7.69
CA SER A 599 13.03 29.51 -8.70
C SER A 599 12.46 29.65 -10.13
N ASN A 600 11.52 28.80 -10.51
CA ASN A 600 10.84 28.87 -11.80
C ASN A 600 9.89 30.07 -11.88
N PHE A 601 9.13 30.34 -10.81
CA PHE A 601 8.19 31.47 -10.79
C PHE A 601 8.92 32.81 -10.89
N LEU A 602 10.03 32.98 -10.16
CA LEU A 602 10.89 34.17 -10.26
C LEU A 602 11.52 34.30 -11.65
N SER A 603 11.97 33.21 -12.27
CA SER A 603 12.54 33.24 -13.62
C SER A 603 11.54 33.78 -14.65
N GLY A 604 10.30 33.28 -14.65
CA GLY A 604 9.23 33.82 -15.48
C GLY A 604 8.89 35.29 -15.17
N CYS A 605 8.96 35.72 -13.91
CA CYS A 605 8.81 37.13 -13.53
C CYS A 605 9.96 38.01 -14.04
N PHE A 606 11.17 37.47 -14.19
CA PHE A 606 12.33 38.12 -14.83
C PHE A 606 12.34 37.95 -16.36
N GLY A 607 11.23 37.55 -16.99
CA GLY A 607 11.14 37.42 -18.44
C GLY A 607 11.98 36.27 -19.00
N SER A 608 12.11 35.18 -18.24
CA SER A 608 12.92 34.02 -18.59
C SER A 608 12.20 32.68 -18.39
N ILE A 609 12.87 31.60 -18.75
CA ILE A 609 12.39 30.23 -18.91
C ILE A 609 12.47 29.40 -17.62
N GLN A 610 12.02 28.15 -17.69
CA GLN A 610 12.15 27.16 -16.63
C GLN A 610 13.61 26.95 -16.20
N ASN A 611 13.79 26.42 -14.99
CA ASN A 611 15.07 25.97 -14.46
C ASN A 611 14.91 24.82 -13.47
N TYR A 612 16.01 24.11 -13.25
CA TYR A 612 16.11 23.02 -12.31
C TYR A 612 17.52 22.93 -11.71
N LEU A 613 17.72 21.96 -10.85
CA LEU A 613 19.01 21.64 -10.24
C LEU A 613 19.67 20.55 -11.10
N VAL A 614 20.72 20.93 -11.81
CA VAL A 614 21.45 20.05 -12.73
C VAL A 614 22.26 19.06 -11.92
N TYR A 615 21.85 17.79 -11.87
CA TYR A 615 22.56 16.77 -11.08
C TYR A 615 24.03 16.62 -11.53
N ALA A 616 24.29 16.53 -12.83
CA ALA A 616 25.64 16.36 -13.37
C ALA A 616 26.54 17.56 -13.03
N ASN A 617 26.16 18.78 -13.44
CA ASN A 617 26.94 20.00 -13.20
C ASN A 617 27.14 20.25 -11.70
N THR A 618 26.12 19.99 -10.86
CA THR A 618 26.25 20.07 -9.39
C THR A 618 27.32 19.10 -8.85
N VAL A 619 27.31 17.84 -9.29
CA VAL A 619 28.31 16.84 -8.88
C VAL A 619 29.71 17.22 -9.39
N PHE A 620 29.85 17.75 -10.60
CA PHE A 620 31.14 18.27 -11.11
C PHE A 620 31.64 19.50 -10.38
N PHE A 621 30.75 20.45 -10.05
CA PHE A 621 31.06 21.68 -9.33
C PHE A 621 31.53 21.40 -7.90
N MET A 622 30.79 20.59 -7.14
CA MET A 622 31.17 20.19 -5.79
C MET A 622 32.47 19.36 -5.77
N ARG A 623 32.66 18.45 -6.74
CA ARG A 623 33.93 17.69 -6.90
C ARG A 623 35.13 18.57 -7.31
N SER A 624 34.88 19.77 -7.82
CA SER A 624 35.90 20.79 -8.11
C SER A 624 36.17 21.74 -6.94
N GLY A 625 35.56 21.51 -5.78
CA GLY A 625 35.69 22.33 -4.56
C GLY A 625 34.49 23.24 -4.27
N GLY A 626 33.47 23.29 -5.15
CA GLY A 626 32.31 24.18 -5.08
C GLY A 626 31.27 23.87 -3.99
N ASN A 627 31.64 23.16 -2.92
CA ASN A 627 30.70 22.77 -1.85
C ASN A 627 30.45 23.92 -0.84
N SER A 628 30.21 25.13 -1.34
CA SER A 628 29.90 26.31 -0.52
C SER A 628 28.92 27.24 -1.22
N ARG A 629 28.02 27.86 -0.44
CA ARG A 629 27.05 28.84 -0.97
C ARG A 629 27.73 30.06 -1.58
N LEU A 630 28.93 30.41 -1.09
CA LEU A 630 29.77 31.46 -1.65
C LEU A 630 30.20 31.12 -3.08
N ALA A 631 30.63 29.88 -3.35
CA ALA A 631 30.95 29.43 -4.69
C ALA A 631 29.74 29.55 -5.63
N GLY A 632 28.53 29.22 -5.15
CA GLY A 632 27.28 29.40 -5.90
C GLY A 632 26.98 30.87 -6.25
N TYR A 633 27.11 31.80 -5.30
CA TYR A 633 26.96 33.24 -5.59
C TYR A 633 28.05 33.79 -6.52
N MET A 634 29.29 33.31 -6.38
CA MET A 634 30.38 33.66 -7.30
C MET A 634 30.13 33.12 -8.72
N LEU A 635 29.55 31.93 -8.86
CA LEU A 635 29.13 31.38 -10.15
C LEU A 635 28.02 32.22 -10.80
N ALA A 636 27.04 32.67 -10.03
CA ALA A 636 26.01 33.59 -10.52
C ALA A 636 26.62 34.94 -10.98
N ALA A 637 27.53 35.52 -10.20
CA ALA A 637 28.22 36.77 -10.56
C ALA A 637 29.13 36.62 -11.79
N ALA A 638 29.84 35.50 -11.91
CA ALA A 638 30.66 35.19 -13.08
C ALA A 638 29.80 34.97 -14.34
N THR A 639 28.67 34.26 -14.21
CA THR A 639 27.71 34.04 -15.30
C THR A 639 27.09 35.37 -15.77
N PHE A 640 26.76 36.27 -14.84
CA PHE A 640 26.34 37.64 -15.17
C PHE A 640 27.44 38.41 -15.92
N GLY A 641 28.69 38.30 -15.49
CA GLY A 641 29.84 38.89 -16.19
C GLY A 641 29.98 38.39 -17.63
N VAL A 642 29.81 37.09 -17.87
CA VAL A 642 29.80 36.51 -19.22
C VAL A 642 28.59 36.97 -20.02
N MET A 643 27.38 37.02 -19.44
CA MET A 643 26.17 37.51 -20.10
C MET A 643 26.30 38.96 -20.60
N VAL A 644 26.99 39.83 -19.83
CA VAL A 644 27.23 41.23 -20.22
C VAL A 644 28.16 41.36 -21.44
N ILE A 645 29.10 40.41 -21.61
CA ILE A 645 30.11 40.43 -22.69
C ILE A 645 29.65 39.56 -23.90
N GLY A 646 28.81 38.55 -23.65
CA GLY A 646 28.44 37.47 -24.57
C GLY A 646 27.89 37.88 -25.93
N PRO A 647 27.01 38.90 -26.07
CA PRO A 647 26.49 39.35 -27.36
C PRO A 647 27.58 39.72 -28.36
N SER A 648 28.73 40.22 -27.91
CA SER A 648 29.86 40.56 -28.78
C SER A 648 30.71 39.36 -29.20
N LEU A 649 30.58 38.19 -28.56
CA LEU A 649 31.35 36.97 -28.90
C LEU A 649 30.63 36.08 -29.91
N ILE A 650 29.29 36.10 -29.98
CA ILE A 650 28.51 35.14 -30.78
C ILE A 650 28.83 35.20 -32.28
N GLY A 651 29.13 36.39 -32.82
CA GLY A 651 29.55 36.59 -34.22
C GLY A 651 30.95 36.06 -34.57
N PHE A 652 31.66 35.49 -33.58
CA PHE A 652 32.91 34.76 -33.73
C PHE A 652 32.74 33.25 -33.52
N ILE A 653 31.52 32.71 -33.37
CA ILE A 653 31.30 31.29 -33.09
C ILE A 653 31.09 30.51 -34.40
N PRO A 654 31.94 29.49 -34.71
CA PRO A 654 31.71 28.60 -35.84
C PRO A 654 30.49 27.71 -35.58
N VAL A 655 29.59 27.60 -36.57
CA VAL A 655 28.37 26.77 -36.50
C VAL A 655 28.70 25.32 -36.16
N MET A 656 29.81 24.81 -36.71
CA MET A 656 30.31 23.46 -36.44
C MET A 656 30.58 23.16 -34.95
N MET A 657 30.88 24.17 -34.12
CA MET A 657 31.07 23.97 -32.68
C MET A 657 29.73 23.67 -31.98
N VAL A 658 28.68 24.42 -32.34
CA VAL A 658 27.32 24.27 -31.80
C VAL A 658 26.68 22.99 -32.32
N GLY A 659 26.80 22.71 -33.63
CA GLY A 659 26.34 21.45 -34.22
C GLY A 659 27.00 20.22 -33.59
N THR A 660 28.30 20.29 -33.27
CA THR A 660 29.01 19.19 -32.57
C THR A 660 28.39 18.89 -31.20
N LEU A 661 28.08 19.92 -30.41
CA LEU A 661 27.44 19.76 -29.09
C LEU A 661 26.04 19.15 -29.22
N ILE A 662 25.23 19.67 -30.14
CA ILE A 662 23.85 19.21 -30.36
C ILE A 662 23.81 17.74 -30.80
N TYR A 663 24.70 17.32 -31.71
CA TYR A 663 24.78 15.92 -32.14
C TYR A 663 25.30 14.98 -31.03
N ASP A 664 26.37 15.33 -30.30
CA ASP A 664 26.94 14.47 -29.25
C ASP A 664 25.92 14.21 -28.13
N LEU A 665 25.21 15.25 -27.69
CA LEU A 665 24.15 15.16 -26.68
C LEU A 665 22.91 14.43 -27.21
N GLY A 666 22.53 14.64 -28.48
CA GLY A 666 21.49 13.85 -29.14
C GLY A 666 21.81 12.35 -29.19
N PHE A 667 23.07 11.98 -29.46
CA PHE A 667 23.53 10.59 -29.40
C PHE A 667 23.55 10.02 -27.98
N GLU A 668 23.96 10.79 -26.97
CA GLU A 668 23.97 10.33 -25.57
C GLU A 668 22.56 10.02 -25.08
N LEU A 669 21.61 10.96 -25.24
CA LEU A 669 20.22 10.76 -24.81
C LEU A 669 19.55 9.60 -25.57
N LEU A 670 19.81 9.44 -26.87
CA LEU A 670 19.25 8.34 -27.66
C LEU A 670 19.86 6.98 -27.27
N LEU A 671 21.16 6.93 -26.93
CA LEU A 671 21.82 5.72 -26.43
C LEU A 671 21.27 5.32 -25.05
N GLU A 672 21.11 6.28 -24.13
CA GLU A 672 20.54 6.04 -22.80
C GLU A 672 19.07 5.61 -22.88
N ALA A 673 18.29 6.16 -23.84
CA ALA A 673 16.90 5.78 -24.01
C ALA A 673 16.69 4.39 -24.63
N LEU A 674 17.36 4.10 -25.76
CA LEU A 674 17.06 2.90 -26.56
C LEU A 674 18.03 1.74 -26.31
N TRP A 675 19.32 2.00 -26.12
CA TRP A 675 20.32 0.92 -26.14
C TRP A 675 20.66 0.36 -24.75
N LEU A 676 20.81 1.23 -23.74
CA LEU A 676 21.14 0.83 -22.38
C LEU A 676 19.99 0.12 -21.62
N PRO A 677 18.70 0.49 -21.77
CA PRO A 677 17.60 -0.08 -20.97
C PRO A 677 17.09 -1.42 -21.49
N ARG A 678 17.41 -1.81 -22.74
CA ARG A 678 16.90 -3.02 -23.42
C ARG A 678 17.18 -4.37 -22.73
N LYS A 679 18.04 -4.39 -21.72
CA LYS A 679 18.34 -5.56 -20.86
C LYS A 679 17.90 -5.38 -19.40
N LYS A 680 17.38 -4.21 -19.04
CA LYS A 680 16.93 -3.83 -17.69
C LYS A 680 15.39 -3.79 -17.59
N LEU A 681 14.72 -3.34 -18.66
CA LEU A 681 13.27 -3.24 -18.76
C LEU A 681 12.63 -4.57 -19.22
N LYS A 682 11.36 -4.78 -18.86
CA LYS A 682 10.52 -5.84 -19.44
C LYS A 682 10.20 -5.51 -20.90
N LEU A 683 9.83 -6.52 -21.70
CA LEU A 683 9.49 -6.34 -23.12
C LEU A 683 8.39 -5.30 -23.36
N ALA A 684 7.34 -5.29 -22.53
CA ALA A 684 6.25 -4.31 -22.62
C ALA A 684 6.73 -2.87 -22.30
N GLU A 685 7.50 -2.71 -21.22
CA GLU A 685 8.08 -1.41 -20.81
C GLU A 685 9.03 -0.86 -21.88
N TYR A 686 9.85 -1.73 -22.48
CA TYR A 686 10.75 -1.38 -23.59
C TYR A 686 10.00 -1.03 -24.88
N LEU A 687 8.93 -1.77 -25.21
CA LEU A 687 8.07 -1.43 -26.35
C LEU A 687 7.39 -0.07 -26.14
N THR A 688 6.94 0.24 -24.92
CA THR A 688 6.42 1.57 -24.56
C THR A 688 7.46 2.67 -24.77
N VAL A 689 8.73 2.47 -24.37
CA VAL A 689 9.83 3.42 -24.67
C VAL A 689 9.93 3.67 -26.19
N VAL A 690 10.01 2.62 -27.00
CA VAL A 690 10.17 2.74 -28.47
C VAL A 690 8.96 3.46 -29.10
N VAL A 691 7.74 3.16 -28.65
CA VAL A 691 6.53 3.84 -29.14
C VAL A 691 6.53 5.32 -28.77
N ILE A 692 6.93 5.69 -27.54
CA ILE A 692 7.04 7.11 -27.14
C ILE A 692 8.03 7.86 -28.06
N VAL A 693 9.24 7.32 -28.26
CA VAL A 693 10.25 7.96 -29.13
C VAL A 693 9.73 8.16 -30.56
N LEU A 694 9.10 7.14 -31.14
CA LEU A 694 8.53 7.22 -32.49
C LEU A 694 7.39 8.23 -32.59
N VAL A 695 6.46 8.26 -31.63
CA VAL A 695 5.34 9.22 -31.63
C VAL A 695 5.84 10.65 -31.45
N MET A 696 6.83 10.89 -30.60
CA MET A 696 7.44 12.22 -30.40
C MET A 696 8.20 12.70 -31.64
N GLY A 697 8.88 11.80 -32.35
CA GLY A 697 9.63 12.11 -33.57
C GLY A 697 8.78 12.26 -34.84
N ILE A 698 7.53 11.78 -34.85
CA ILE A 698 6.63 11.81 -36.02
C ILE A 698 5.48 12.81 -35.85
N HIS A 699 4.97 13.00 -34.63
CA HIS A 699 3.87 13.92 -34.32
C HIS A 699 4.37 15.10 -33.47
N ASP A 700 4.11 15.09 -32.15
CA ASP A 700 4.68 16.07 -31.23
C ASP A 700 4.90 15.50 -29.81
N PHE A 701 5.57 16.31 -28.99
CA PHE A 701 5.95 15.96 -27.62
C PHE A 701 4.75 15.81 -26.67
N VAL A 702 3.64 16.52 -26.93
CA VAL A 702 2.42 16.48 -26.12
C VAL A 702 1.67 15.17 -26.37
N VAL A 703 1.51 14.79 -27.63
CA VAL A 703 0.91 13.50 -28.03
C VAL A 703 1.77 12.33 -27.55
N GLY A 704 3.10 12.42 -27.67
CA GLY A 704 4.03 11.40 -27.19
C GLY A 704 3.94 11.12 -25.69
N ILE A 705 3.89 12.19 -24.87
CA ILE A 705 3.68 12.07 -23.42
C ILE A 705 2.29 11.48 -23.11
N GLY A 706 1.24 11.93 -23.81
CA GLY A 706 -0.12 11.40 -23.64
C GLY A 706 -0.22 9.90 -23.92
N VAL A 707 0.39 9.43 -25.01
CA VAL A 707 0.49 8.01 -25.36
C VAL A 707 1.32 7.24 -24.32
N GLY A 708 2.43 7.81 -23.84
CA GLY A 708 3.26 7.20 -22.79
C GLY A 708 2.51 6.98 -21.47
N ILE A 709 1.75 7.99 -21.01
CA ILE A 709 0.90 7.89 -19.81
C ILE A 709 -0.20 6.84 -20.00
N LEU A 710 -0.87 6.83 -21.15
CA LEU A 710 -1.94 5.87 -21.46
C LEU A 710 -1.43 4.42 -21.47
N LEU A 711 -0.31 4.16 -22.15
CA LEU A 711 0.30 2.83 -22.21
C LEU A 711 0.81 2.38 -20.84
N ALA A 712 1.39 3.28 -20.04
CA ALA A 712 1.82 2.97 -18.68
C ALA A 712 0.64 2.63 -17.75
N PHE A 713 -0.48 3.35 -17.86
CA PHE A 713 -1.71 3.03 -17.11
C PHE A 713 -2.27 1.66 -17.49
N VAL A 714 -2.39 1.37 -18.80
CA VAL A 714 -2.82 0.05 -19.31
C VAL A 714 -1.87 -1.06 -18.83
N SER A 715 -0.55 -0.83 -18.89
CA SER A 715 0.44 -1.79 -18.41
C SER A 715 0.36 -2.03 -16.91
N LEU A 716 0.09 -1.00 -16.11
CA LEU A 716 -0.08 -1.12 -14.65
C LEU A 716 -1.34 -1.93 -14.32
N VAL A 717 -2.48 -1.61 -14.95
CA VAL A 717 -3.75 -2.35 -14.75
C VAL A 717 -3.57 -3.83 -15.13
N LEU A 718 -2.98 -4.11 -16.31
CA LEU A 718 -2.74 -5.49 -16.78
C LEU A 718 -1.70 -6.26 -15.97
N GLN A 719 -0.77 -5.58 -15.28
CA GLN A 719 0.18 -6.24 -14.39
C GLN A 719 -0.46 -6.57 -13.04
N THR A 720 -1.28 -5.66 -12.49
CA THR A 720 -1.88 -5.84 -11.16
C THR A 720 -3.06 -6.81 -11.18
N SER A 721 -3.89 -6.84 -12.23
CA SER A 721 -5.02 -7.79 -12.35
C SER A 721 -4.60 -9.26 -12.53
N ARG A 722 -3.34 -9.52 -12.88
CA ARG A 722 -2.79 -10.89 -13.02
C ARG A 722 -2.34 -11.51 -11.70
N VAL A 723 -2.32 -10.75 -10.61
CA VAL A 723 -2.01 -11.28 -9.28
C VAL A 723 -3.32 -11.67 -8.60
N SER A 724 -3.60 -12.97 -8.50
CA SER A 724 -4.81 -13.43 -7.80
C SER A 724 -4.77 -13.03 -6.33
N ALA A 725 -5.93 -12.63 -5.80
CA ALA A 725 -6.11 -12.39 -4.37
C ALA A 725 -6.18 -13.69 -3.54
N ILE A 726 -6.33 -14.86 -4.18
CA ILE A 726 -6.42 -16.15 -3.51
C ILE A 726 -5.02 -16.63 -3.13
N ARG A 727 -4.74 -16.68 -1.82
CA ARG A 727 -3.49 -17.15 -1.25
C ARG A 727 -3.43 -18.68 -1.14
N GLY A 728 -4.57 -19.30 -0.82
CA GLY A 728 -4.69 -20.75 -0.65
C GLY A 728 -6.16 -21.19 -0.56
N ASN A 729 -6.41 -22.48 -0.82
CA ASN A 729 -7.73 -23.10 -0.68
C ASN A 729 -7.59 -24.41 0.10
N TYR A 730 -8.49 -24.67 1.03
CA TYR A 730 -8.48 -25.86 1.90
C TYR A 730 -9.90 -26.42 2.10
N SER A 731 -9.97 -27.65 2.63
CA SER A 731 -11.20 -28.39 2.90
C SER A 731 -11.22 -28.85 4.37
N GLY A 732 -12.40 -28.92 4.98
CA GLY A 732 -12.56 -29.20 6.42
C GLY A 732 -12.26 -30.63 6.85
N ASP A 733 -11.98 -31.56 5.92
CA ASP A 733 -11.39 -32.86 6.21
C ASP A 733 -9.87 -32.80 6.40
N ILE A 734 -9.21 -31.74 5.91
CA ILE A 734 -7.78 -31.47 6.14
C ILE A 734 -7.58 -30.52 7.33
N VAL A 735 -8.47 -29.52 7.48
CA VAL A 735 -8.35 -28.45 8.48
C VAL A 735 -9.56 -28.46 9.42
N THR A 736 -9.32 -28.77 10.69
CA THR A 736 -10.27 -28.71 11.79
C THR A 736 -9.89 -27.59 12.77
N SER A 737 -10.81 -27.19 13.66
CA SER A 737 -10.50 -26.24 14.73
C SER A 737 -9.62 -26.86 15.82
N THR A 738 -8.99 -26.01 16.63
CA THR A 738 -8.17 -26.36 17.78
C THR A 738 -8.99 -26.78 19.02
N VAL A 739 -10.22 -27.26 18.83
CA VAL A 739 -11.04 -27.80 19.91
C VAL A 739 -10.75 -29.31 20.05
N ARG A 740 -10.17 -29.73 21.18
CA ARG A 740 -10.15 -31.16 21.52
C ARG A 740 -11.59 -31.60 21.76
N ARG A 741 -12.07 -32.53 20.92
CA ARG A 741 -13.41 -33.12 21.02
C ARG A 741 -13.31 -34.60 21.37
N ASN A 742 -14.41 -35.18 21.83
CA ASN A 742 -14.46 -36.63 22.10
C ASN A 742 -14.26 -37.42 20.78
N PRO A 743 -13.63 -38.62 20.79
CA PRO A 743 -13.45 -39.45 19.59
C PRO A 743 -14.73 -39.64 18.75
N SER A 744 -15.91 -39.73 19.38
CA SER A 744 -17.20 -39.85 18.67
C SER A 744 -17.53 -38.62 17.82
N GLN A 745 -17.25 -37.42 18.33
CA GLN A 745 -17.47 -36.16 17.64
C GLN A 745 -16.42 -35.98 16.54
N HIS A 746 -15.17 -36.34 16.81
CA HIS A 746 -14.06 -36.24 15.85
C HIS A 746 -14.27 -37.16 14.63
N HIS A 747 -14.69 -38.41 14.85
CA HIS A 747 -14.96 -39.35 13.76
C HIS A 747 -16.06 -38.85 12.82
N TYR A 748 -17.20 -38.39 13.36
CA TYR A 748 -18.27 -37.80 12.55
C TYR A 748 -17.79 -36.57 11.77
N LEU A 749 -17.08 -35.64 12.43
CA LEU A 749 -16.56 -34.42 11.78
C LEU A 749 -15.56 -34.73 10.65
N HIS A 750 -14.74 -35.77 10.78
CA HIS A 750 -13.82 -36.21 9.73
C HIS A 750 -14.56 -36.69 8.45
N GLU A 751 -15.73 -37.30 8.60
CA GLU A 751 -16.56 -37.70 7.45
C GLU A 751 -17.28 -36.50 6.81
N VAL A 752 -17.92 -35.66 7.63
CA VAL A 752 -18.73 -34.54 7.11
C VAL A 752 -17.94 -33.28 6.77
N GLY A 753 -16.68 -33.17 7.21
CA GLY A 753 -15.81 -31.99 7.09
C GLY A 753 -15.58 -31.50 5.65
N LYS A 754 -15.71 -32.39 4.66
CA LYS A 754 -15.70 -32.06 3.21
C LYS A 754 -16.80 -31.06 2.78
N GLN A 755 -17.77 -30.78 3.66
CA GLN A 755 -18.81 -29.77 3.45
C GLN A 755 -18.38 -28.36 3.89
N ILE A 756 -17.19 -28.19 4.47
CA ILE A 756 -16.57 -26.91 4.78
C ILE A 756 -15.47 -26.65 3.74
N TYR A 757 -15.58 -25.56 2.99
CA TYR A 757 -14.53 -25.09 2.08
C TYR A 757 -13.95 -23.77 2.58
N ILE A 758 -12.64 -23.59 2.44
CA ILE A 758 -11.89 -22.45 2.98
C ILE A 758 -11.11 -21.79 1.85
N VAL A 759 -11.27 -20.47 1.68
CA VAL A 759 -10.50 -19.65 0.74
C VAL A 759 -9.78 -18.55 1.52
N LYS A 760 -8.44 -18.55 1.50
CA LYS A 760 -7.64 -17.50 2.14
C LYS A 760 -7.37 -16.38 1.13
N LEU A 761 -7.71 -15.15 1.50
CA LEU A 761 -7.57 -13.96 0.67
C LEU A 761 -6.46 -13.04 1.20
N THR A 762 -5.77 -12.33 0.30
CA THR A 762 -4.58 -11.53 0.64
C THR A 762 -4.48 -10.25 -0.20
N GLY A 763 -3.90 -9.20 0.39
CA GLY A 763 -3.62 -7.93 -0.29
C GLY A 763 -4.81 -6.97 -0.29
N TYR A 764 -4.84 -6.04 -1.24
CA TYR A 764 -5.95 -5.11 -1.42
C TYR A 764 -6.93 -5.66 -2.47
N LEU A 765 -8.20 -5.75 -2.12
CA LEU A 765 -9.24 -6.25 -3.03
C LEU A 765 -9.81 -5.11 -3.86
N PHE A 766 -9.70 -5.21 -5.17
CA PHE A 766 -10.25 -4.22 -6.09
C PHE A 766 -10.86 -4.90 -7.31
N PHE A 767 -11.58 -4.16 -8.15
CA PHE A 767 -12.22 -4.68 -9.37
C PHE A 767 -11.34 -5.66 -10.17
N GLY A 768 -10.04 -5.37 -10.32
CA GLY A 768 -9.12 -6.21 -11.10
C GLY A 768 -8.67 -7.51 -10.44
N THR A 769 -8.88 -7.71 -9.13
CA THR A 769 -8.48 -8.95 -8.42
C THR A 769 -9.67 -9.77 -7.94
N ILE A 770 -10.78 -9.12 -7.57
CA ILE A 770 -11.97 -9.78 -7.02
C ILE A 770 -12.64 -10.71 -8.04
N VAL A 771 -12.53 -10.43 -9.34
CA VAL A 771 -13.01 -11.32 -10.42
C VAL A 771 -12.41 -12.72 -10.32
N SER A 772 -11.13 -12.86 -9.92
CA SER A 772 -10.52 -14.18 -9.73
C SER A 772 -11.08 -14.96 -8.52
N VAL A 773 -11.67 -14.25 -7.55
CA VAL A 773 -12.37 -14.84 -6.40
C VAL A 773 -13.78 -15.24 -6.79
N GLU A 774 -14.50 -14.38 -7.52
CA GLU A 774 -15.84 -14.68 -8.02
C GLU A 774 -15.83 -15.87 -8.99
N GLU A 775 -14.93 -15.89 -9.98
CA GLU A 775 -14.76 -16.99 -10.93
C GLU A 775 -14.45 -18.31 -10.21
N LYS A 776 -13.58 -18.26 -9.20
CA LYS A 776 -13.26 -19.44 -8.38
C LYS A 776 -14.48 -19.97 -7.60
N ILE A 777 -15.25 -19.09 -6.97
CA ILE A 777 -16.44 -19.49 -6.20
C ILE A 777 -17.55 -19.99 -7.14
N ARG A 778 -17.75 -19.32 -8.28
CA ARG A 778 -18.67 -19.76 -9.35
C ARG A 778 -18.34 -21.17 -9.83
N GLY A 779 -17.06 -21.49 -10.07
CA GLY A 779 -16.60 -22.84 -10.44
C GLY A 779 -16.73 -23.92 -9.34
N LEU A 780 -16.89 -23.52 -8.06
CA LEU A 780 -17.24 -24.45 -6.97
C LEU A 780 -18.75 -24.73 -6.91
N LEU A 781 -19.57 -23.76 -7.33
CA LEU A 781 -21.03 -23.85 -7.35
C LEU A 781 -21.60 -24.42 -8.67
N GLU A 782 -20.77 -24.61 -9.69
CA GLU A 782 -21.12 -25.35 -10.90
C GLU A 782 -21.63 -26.75 -10.57
N ASP A 783 -22.77 -27.14 -11.16
CA ASP A 783 -23.48 -28.38 -10.81
C ASP A 783 -22.61 -29.65 -10.95
N SER A 784 -21.67 -29.67 -11.90
CA SER A 784 -20.76 -30.81 -12.12
C SER A 784 -19.65 -30.95 -11.07
N THR A 785 -19.36 -29.87 -10.34
CA THR A 785 -18.42 -29.82 -9.21
C THR A 785 -19.19 -30.02 -7.91
N PHE A 786 -20.28 -29.27 -7.73
CA PHE A 786 -21.14 -29.30 -6.55
C PHE A 786 -21.78 -30.69 -6.32
N ALA A 787 -22.13 -31.43 -7.38
CA ALA A 787 -22.61 -32.81 -7.26
C ALA A 787 -21.53 -33.80 -6.76
N LYS A 788 -20.24 -33.46 -6.85
CA LYS A 788 -19.11 -34.28 -6.35
C LYS A 788 -18.66 -33.85 -4.95
N GLN A 789 -18.76 -32.55 -4.65
CA GLN A 789 -18.39 -31.94 -3.37
C GLN A 789 -19.47 -30.93 -2.94
N PRO A 790 -20.60 -31.40 -2.37
CA PRO A 790 -21.74 -30.53 -2.02
C PRO A 790 -21.47 -29.77 -0.72
N ILE A 791 -20.87 -28.58 -0.83
CA ILE A 791 -20.50 -27.74 0.31
C ILE A 791 -21.74 -27.22 1.09
N LYS A 792 -21.61 -27.12 2.41
CA LYS A 792 -22.57 -26.47 3.34
C LYS A 792 -22.09 -25.08 3.77
N PHE A 793 -20.78 -24.92 3.95
CA PHE A 793 -20.16 -23.69 4.42
C PHE A 793 -19.01 -23.26 3.50
N LEU A 794 -18.93 -21.97 3.21
CA LEU A 794 -17.76 -21.34 2.59
C LEU A 794 -17.17 -20.32 3.57
N ILE A 795 -15.96 -20.60 4.07
CA ILE A 795 -15.19 -19.70 4.90
C ILE A 795 -14.27 -18.87 4.00
N LEU A 796 -14.45 -17.55 3.98
CA LEU A 796 -13.51 -16.61 3.36
C LEU A 796 -12.65 -16.00 4.47
N ASP A 797 -11.36 -16.33 4.48
CA ASP A 797 -10.41 -15.82 5.46
C ASP A 797 -9.74 -14.53 4.94
N MET A 798 -10.08 -13.42 5.58
CA MET A 798 -9.72 -12.06 5.19
C MET A 798 -8.59 -11.48 6.06
N TRP A 799 -7.97 -12.29 6.94
CA TRP A 799 -6.93 -11.83 7.89
C TRP A 799 -5.73 -11.12 7.23
N HIS A 800 -5.45 -11.42 5.95
CA HIS A 800 -4.40 -10.76 5.16
C HIS A 800 -4.92 -9.75 4.13
N VAL A 801 -6.21 -9.37 4.20
CA VAL A 801 -6.81 -8.34 3.35
C VAL A 801 -6.61 -6.96 3.97
N THR A 802 -5.92 -6.07 3.26
CA THR A 802 -5.58 -4.72 3.75
C THR A 802 -6.69 -3.69 3.53
N GLY A 803 -7.68 -4.01 2.69
CA GLY A 803 -8.78 -3.12 2.34
C GLY A 803 -9.50 -3.59 1.09
N LEU A 804 -10.60 -2.92 0.75
CA LEU A 804 -11.36 -3.16 -0.47
C LEU A 804 -11.90 -1.87 -1.11
N ASP A 805 -12.07 -1.88 -2.44
CA ASP A 805 -12.85 -0.86 -3.15
C ASP A 805 -14.35 -1.21 -3.22
N TYR A 806 -15.18 -0.24 -3.65
CA TYR A 806 -16.63 -0.41 -3.75
C TYR A 806 -17.02 -1.60 -4.66
N SER A 807 -16.33 -1.77 -5.80
CA SER A 807 -16.61 -2.84 -6.76
C SER A 807 -16.29 -4.23 -6.21
N ALA A 808 -15.28 -4.35 -5.35
CA ALA A 808 -15.02 -5.58 -4.61
C ALA A 808 -16.11 -5.87 -3.57
N GLY A 809 -16.67 -4.85 -2.91
CA GLY A 809 -17.86 -4.99 -2.06
C GLY A 809 -19.10 -5.47 -2.83
N GLU A 810 -19.36 -4.93 -4.01
CA GLU A 810 -20.48 -5.31 -4.88
C GLU A 810 -20.32 -6.76 -5.42
N ALA A 811 -19.09 -7.16 -5.74
CA ALA A 811 -18.76 -8.53 -6.06
C ALA A 811 -18.95 -9.48 -4.85
N PHE A 812 -18.63 -9.06 -3.62
CA PHE A 812 -18.95 -9.85 -2.42
C PHE A 812 -20.46 -10.02 -2.19
N ASN A 813 -21.27 -8.98 -2.41
CA ASN A 813 -22.74 -9.09 -2.34
C ASN A 813 -23.25 -10.07 -3.43
N THR A 814 -22.68 -10.01 -4.63
CA THR A 814 -22.97 -10.97 -5.73
C THR A 814 -22.56 -12.41 -5.38
N ILE A 815 -21.40 -12.61 -4.75
CA ILE A 815 -20.95 -13.90 -4.20
C ILE A 815 -21.94 -14.40 -3.14
N SER A 816 -22.38 -13.53 -2.22
CA SER A 816 -23.35 -13.87 -1.17
C SER A 816 -24.66 -14.40 -1.77
N ARG A 817 -25.21 -13.69 -2.77
CA ARG A 817 -26.41 -14.12 -3.51
C ARG A 817 -26.21 -15.43 -4.27
N LEU A 818 -25.03 -15.67 -4.86
CA LEU A 818 -24.73 -16.94 -5.55
C LEU A 818 -24.67 -18.14 -4.59
N LEU A 819 -24.20 -17.93 -3.36
CA LEU A 819 -24.12 -18.96 -2.31
C LEU A 819 -25.51 -19.26 -1.72
N ASP A 820 -26.29 -18.22 -1.44
CA ASP A 820 -27.66 -18.29 -0.93
C ASP A 820 -28.58 -19.11 -1.88
N ASN A 821 -28.51 -18.86 -3.19
CA ASN A 821 -29.20 -19.63 -4.23
C ASN A 821 -28.84 -21.14 -4.29
N LYS A 822 -27.87 -21.61 -3.49
CA LYS A 822 -27.43 -23.01 -3.37
C LYS A 822 -27.53 -23.52 -1.91
N ASP A 823 -28.24 -22.81 -1.03
CA ASP A 823 -28.27 -23.04 0.43
C ASP A 823 -26.86 -23.08 1.07
N VAL A 824 -25.86 -22.36 0.54
CA VAL A 824 -24.47 -22.37 1.06
C VAL A 824 -24.25 -21.18 1.98
N ILE A 825 -23.81 -21.45 3.21
CA ILE A 825 -23.66 -20.43 4.25
C ILE A 825 -22.29 -19.75 4.11
N LEU A 826 -22.29 -18.42 3.98
CA LEU A 826 -21.08 -17.60 3.90
C LEU A 826 -20.58 -17.22 5.31
N VAL A 827 -19.33 -17.53 5.59
CA VAL A 827 -18.64 -17.17 6.84
C VAL A 827 -17.41 -16.35 6.52
N LEU A 828 -17.26 -15.18 7.16
CA LEU A 828 -16.07 -14.34 7.06
C LEU A 828 -15.19 -14.52 8.30
N SER A 829 -13.93 -14.88 8.07
CA SER A 829 -12.88 -14.95 9.08
C SER A 829 -11.98 -13.73 9.01
N GLY A 830 -11.50 -13.25 10.16
CA GLY A 830 -10.55 -12.14 10.25
C GLY A 830 -11.15 -10.77 9.93
N VAL A 831 -12.48 -10.66 9.90
CA VAL A 831 -13.21 -9.39 9.79
C VAL A 831 -14.02 -9.18 11.05
N ASP A 832 -13.61 -8.22 11.88
CA ASP A 832 -14.50 -7.67 12.89
C ASP A 832 -15.48 -6.65 12.25
N ALA A 833 -16.70 -6.60 12.79
CA ALA A 833 -17.76 -5.70 12.37
C ALA A 833 -17.38 -4.21 12.42
N GLU A 834 -16.68 -3.77 13.45
CA GLU A 834 -16.29 -2.37 13.64
C GLU A 834 -14.93 -2.03 13.01
N SER A 835 -14.24 -3.03 12.46
CA SER A 835 -13.07 -2.80 11.60
C SER A 835 -13.45 -1.95 10.37
N GLN A 836 -12.47 -1.24 9.80
CA GLN A 836 -12.70 -0.50 8.56
C GLN A 836 -13.15 -1.43 7.41
N LEU A 837 -12.68 -2.68 7.40
CA LEU A 837 -13.04 -3.69 6.40
C LEU A 837 -14.50 -4.15 6.57
N GLY A 838 -14.91 -4.49 7.80
CA GLY A 838 -16.28 -4.91 8.12
C GLY A 838 -17.32 -3.82 7.86
N ARG A 839 -17.03 -2.57 8.26
CA ARG A 839 -17.89 -1.42 7.98
C ARG A 839 -18.00 -1.12 6.49
N ASN A 840 -16.91 -1.28 5.72
CA ASN A 840 -16.97 -1.14 4.26
C ASN A 840 -17.83 -2.23 3.60
N LEU A 841 -17.73 -3.50 4.02
CA LEU A 841 -18.58 -4.58 3.52
C LEU A 841 -20.07 -4.33 3.82
N ARG A 842 -20.37 -3.95 5.07
CA ARG A 842 -21.75 -3.64 5.50
C ARG A 842 -22.33 -2.43 4.77
N ALA A 843 -21.52 -1.41 4.49
CA ALA A 843 -21.93 -0.22 3.73
C ALA A 843 -22.24 -0.50 2.24
N VAL A 844 -21.84 -1.66 1.70
CA VAL A 844 -22.19 -2.14 0.34
C VAL A 844 -23.30 -3.23 0.40
N GLY A 845 -23.96 -3.37 1.55
CA GLY A 845 -25.08 -4.30 1.74
C GLY A 845 -24.67 -5.77 1.87
N LEU A 846 -23.43 -6.10 2.26
CA LEU A 846 -23.14 -7.50 2.57
C LEU A 846 -23.87 -7.93 3.84
N GLY A 847 -24.85 -8.82 3.69
CA GLY A 847 -25.79 -9.22 4.74
C GLY A 847 -27.09 -8.39 4.78
N SER A 848 -27.40 -7.61 3.74
CA SER A 848 -28.77 -7.08 3.55
C SER A 848 -29.70 -8.17 2.98
N ASP A 849 -30.97 -7.81 2.81
CA ASP A 849 -31.97 -8.57 2.04
C ASP A 849 -32.25 -9.99 2.58
N GLY A 850 -31.95 -10.25 3.86
CA GLY A 850 -32.22 -11.51 4.56
C GLY A 850 -31.14 -12.59 4.39
N ILE A 851 -30.05 -12.32 3.69
CA ILE A 851 -28.99 -13.29 3.42
C ILE A 851 -28.05 -13.41 4.64
N GLU A 852 -28.02 -14.57 5.29
CA GLU A 852 -27.18 -14.81 6.47
C GLU A 852 -25.68 -14.83 6.12
N VAL A 853 -24.95 -13.81 6.60
CA VAL A 853 -23.48 -13.73 6.51
C VAL A 853 -22.87 -13.66 7.91
N LEU A 854 -22.17 -14.71 8.32
CA LEU A 854 -21.59 -14.83 9.66
C LEU A 854 -20.19 -14.20 9.72
N MET A 855 -20.02 -13.12 10.47
CA MET A 855 -18.72 -12.47 10.71
C MET A 855 -18.09 -12.96 12.02
N LEU A 856 -16.85 -13.47 11.95
CA LEU A 856 -16.09 -14.03 13.07
C LEU A 856 -14.63 -13.54 13.07
N PRO A 857 -14.02 -13.35 14.26
CA PRO A 857 -12.76 -12.61 14.39
C PRO A 857 -11.52 -13.39 13.93
N ASN A 858 -11.61 -14.72 13.76
CA ASN A 858 -10.48 -15.56 13.35
C ASN A 858 -10.95 -16.90 12.75
N LEU A 859 -10.04 -17.58 12.05
CA LEU A 859 -10.32 -18.82 11.32
C LEU A 859 -10.70 -19.98 12.25
N ASN A 860 -10.15 -20.03 13.47
CA ASN A 860 -10.51 -21.06 14.43
C ASN A 860 -11.99 -20.97 14.85
N SER A 861 -12.46 -19.76 15.18
CA SER A 861 -13.87 -19.53 15.52
C SER A 861 -14.80 -19.83 14.34
N ALA A 862 -14.38 -19.53 13.11
CA ALA A 862 -15.14 -19.88 11.90
C ALA A 862 -15.25 -21.41 11.71
N LEU A 863 -14.16 -22.15 11.90
CA LEU A 863 -14.16 -23.62 11.87
C LEU A 863 -15.00 -24.22 13.00
N GLU A 864 -14.80 -23.75 14.23
CA GLU A 864 -15.55 -24.19 15.41
C GLU A 864 -17.06 -23.99 15.25
N SER A 865 -17.48 -22.84 14.70
CA SER A 865 -18.89 -22.58 14.38
C SER A 865 -19.46 -23.56 13.35
N CYS A 866 -18.74 -23.80 12.25
CA CYS A 866 -19.18 -24.73 11.20
C CYS A 866 -19.24 -26.18 11.70
N GLU A 867 -18.27 -26.61 12.50
CA GLU A 867 -18.22 -27.93 13.13
C GLU A 867 -19.34 -28.13 14.16
N ASN A 868 -19.64 -27.11 14.98
CA ASN A 868 -20.73 -27.17 15.95
C ASN A 868 -22.09 -27.28 15.25
N GLU A 869 -22.31 -26.53 14.16
CA GLU A 869 -23.51 -26.62 13.30
C GLU A 869 -23.62 -27.95 12.52
N LEU A 870 -22.53 -28.70 12.41
CA LEU A 870 -22.55 -30.09 11.94
C LEU A 870 -22.93 -31.03 13.11
N LEU A 871 -22.30 -30.87 14.28
CA LEU A 871 -22.59 -31.68 15.48
C LEU A 871 -24.04 -31.56 15.98
N LYS A 872 -24.69 -30.39 15.86
CA LYS A 872 -26.14 -30.25 16.13
C LYS A 872 -26.99 -31.26 15.32
N THR A 873 -26.57 -31.57 14.08
CA THR A 873 -27.25 -32.54 13.21
C THR A 873 -27.12 -33.97 13.74
N LEU A 874 -25.94 -34.33 14.28
CA LEU A 874 -25.69 -35.62 14.93
C LEU A 874 -26.58 -35.78 16.18
N TYR A 875 -26.63 -34.77 17.04
CA TYR A 875 -27.39 -34.84 18.29
C TYR A 875 -28.91 -34.83 18.09
N ALA A 876 -29.43 -34.09 17.11
CA ALA A 876 -30.85 -34.13 16.76
C ALA A 876 -31.28 -35.56 16.34
N ARG A 877 -30.51 -36.22 15.46
CA ARG A 877 -30.78 -37.62 15.07
C ARG A 877 -30.59 -38.60 16.24
N GLN A 878 -29.68 -38.32 17.19
CA GLN A 878 -29.54 -39.12 18.40
C GLN A 878 -30.76 -38.99 19.33
N GLU A 879 -31.35 -37.81 19.46
CA GLU A 879 -32.56 -37.59 20.27
C GLU A 879 -33.80 -38.22 19.62
N GLU A 880 -33.93 -38.18 18.29
CA GLU A 880 -34.95 -38.93 17.55
C GLU A 880 -34.87 -40.45 17.81
N LEU A 881 -33.68 -41.06 17.67
CA LEU A 881 -33.50 -42.49 17.94
C LEU A 881 -33.81 -42.85 19.41
N ASN A 882 -33.44 -41.98 20.35
CA ASN A 882 -33.77 -42.15 21.76
C ASN A 882 -35.27 -42.00 22.05
N SER A 883 -35.97 -41.08 21.38
CA SER A 883 -37.43 -40.91 21.57
C SER A 883 -38.21 -42.09 20.99
N LEU A 884 -37.85 -42.57 19.80
CA LEU A 884 -38.41 -43.81 19.21
C LEU A 884 -38.21 -45.02 20.14
N LYS A 885 -37.03 -45.16 20.75
CA LYS A 885 -36.76 -46.21 21.75
C LYS A 885 -37.63 -46.07 23.00
N ARG A 886 -37.80 -44.85 23.56
CA ARG A 886 -38.71 -44.60 24.70
C ARG A 886 -40.15 -44.99 24.36
N ILE A 887 -40.65 -44.60 23.19
CA ILE A 887 -42.01 -44.92 22.71
C ILE A 887 -42.20 -46.44 22.58
N SER A 888 -41.21 -47.16 22.05
CA SER A 888 -41.25 -48.63 21.94
C SER A 888 -41.20 -49.36 23.29
N ALA A 889 -40.55 -48.77 24.30
CA ALA A 889 -40.46 -49.35 25.64
C ALA A 889 -41.71 -49.11 26.50
N GLN A 890 -42.52 -48.09 26.16
CA GLN A 890 -43.75 -47.75 26.89
C GLN A 890 -44.98 -48.52 26.38
N ASN A 891 -44.97 -49.01 25.13
CA ASN A 891 -46.08 -49.73 24.52
C ASN A 891 -45.72 -51.19 24.28
N LEU A 892 -45.59 -51.97 25.36
CA LEU A 892 -45.22 -53.38 25.28
C LEU A 892 -46.44 -54.34 25.26
N ASP A 893 -47.39 -54.10 24.36
CA ASP A 893 -48.23 -55.17 23.81
C ASP A 893 -48.83 -54.77 22.44
N VAL A 894 -49.29 -55.79 21.69
CA VAL A 894 -49.82 -55.73 20.30
C VAL A 894 -48.76 -55.44 19.21
N PRO A 895 -48.64 -56.28 18.16
CA PRO A 895 -47.80 -56.00 17.00
C PRO A 895 -48.41 -54.90 16.12
N ALA A 896 -48.01 -53.65 16.36
CA ALA A 896 -48.49 -52.49 15.60
C ALA A 896 -48.08 -52.58 14.11
N ALA A 897 -49.07 -52.55 13.21
CA ALA A 897 -48.84 -52.44 11.78
C ALA A 897 -48.24 -51.07 11.42
N LYS A 898 -47.58 -50.98 10.25
CA LYS A 898 -46.91 -49.77 9.74
C LYS A 898 -47.82 -48.52 9.78
N THR A 899 -47.69 -47.70 10.81
CA THR A 899 -48.38 -46.41 10.96
C THR A 899 -47.39 -45.27 10.78
N SER A 900 -47.44 -44.64 9.60
CA SER A 900 -46.62 -43.47 9.26
C SER A 900 -47.14 -42.21 9.96
N GLY A 901 -46.75 -42.01 11.22
CA GLY A 901 -46.90 -40.72 11.88
C GLY A 901 -45.89 -39.71 11.31
N LEU A 902 -46.38 -38.55 10.87
CA LEU A 902 -45.51 -37.50 10.31
C LEU A 902 -44.67 -36.84 11.41
N SER A 903 -43.36 -36.78 11.22
CA SER A 903 -42.47 -35.81 11.87
C SER A 903 -42.41 -34.53 11.04
N SER A 904 -42.37 -33.36 11.67
CA SER A 904 -42.53 -32.05 11.01
C SER A 904 -41.28 -31.53 10.28
N PHE A 905 -40.38 -32.40 9.82
CA PHE A 905 -39.09 -32.02 9.22
C PHE A 905 -38.74 -32.70 7.89
N ASP A 906 -39.56 -33.65 7.39
CA ASP A 906 -39.33 -34.33 6.10
C ASP A 906 -40.32 -33.89 4.99
N PRO A 907 -40.10 -32.75 4.30
CA PRO A 907 -40.60 -32.55 2.94
C PRO A 907 -39.73 -33.36 1.94
N PRO A 908 -40.28 -33.89 0.84
CA PRO A 908 -39.66 -34.98 0.06
C PRO A 908 -38.46 -34.60 -0.84
N PHE A 909 -37.82 -33.46 -0.62
CA PHE A 909 -36.69 -32.97 -1.43
C PHE A 909 -35.34 -33.14 -0.71
N ASN A 910 -34.90 -34.39 -0.62
CA ASN A 910 -33.62 -34.75 -0.01
C ASN A 910 -32.43 -34.38 -0.92
N SER A 911 -31.77 -33.26 -0.63
CA SER A 911 -30.52 -32.89 -1.28
C SER A 911 -29.39 -33.87 -0.91
N PRO A 912 -28.42 -34.15 -1.83
CA PRO A 912 -27.31 -35.07 -1.55
C PRO A 912 -26.53 -34.71 -0.27
N ARG A 913 -26.44 -33.40 0.02
CA ARG A 913 -25.84 -32.83 1.23
C ARG A 913 -26.57 -33.26 2.52
N ARG A 914 -27.91 -33.19 2.56
CA ARG A 914 -28.71 -33.64 3.71
C ARG A 914 -28.66 -35.16 3.87
N ASN A 915 -28.66 -35.91 2.76
CA ASN A 915 -28.48 -37.36 2.79
C ASN A 915 -27.12 -37.74 3.40
N HIS A 916 -26.01 -37.16 2.92
CA HIS A 916 -24.68 -37.44 3.43
C HIS A 916 -24.54 -37.09 4.93
N LEU A 917 -25.12 -35.98 5.38
CA LEU A 917 -25.16 -35.63 6.82
C LEU A 917 -25.93 -36.66 7.65
N ALA A 918 -27.06 -37.16 7.15
CA ALA A 918 -27.89 -38.14 7.84
C ALA A 918 -27.29 -39.56 7.80
N GLU A 919 -26.60 -39.92 6.72
CA GLU A 919 -25.92 -41.20 6.53
C GLU A 919 -24.68 -41.30 7.44
N ALA A 920 -23.80 -40.29 7.42
CA ALA A 920 -22.67 -40.20 8.35
C ALA A 920 -23.13 -40.11 9.82
N ALA A 921 -24.23 -39.39 10.10
CA ALA A 921 -24.78 -39.34 11.46
C ALA A 921 -25.32 -40.70 11.90
N ARG A 922 -25.95 -41.45 10.99
CA ARG A 922 -26.41 -42.81 11.23
C ARG A 922 -25.24 -43.79 11.40
N ASP A 923 -24.17 -43.71 10.62
CA ASP A 923 -23.05 -44.65 10.75
C ASP A 923 -22.26 -44.39 12.04
N ALA A 924 -21.95 -43.13 12.33
CA ALA A 924 -21.41 -42.70 13.62
C ALA A 924 -22.30 -43.15 14.79
N LEU A 925 -23.62 -42.97 14.72
CA LEU A 925 -24.53 -43.45 15.77
C LEU A 925 -24.62 -44.98 15.83
N SER A 926 -24.51 -45.71 14.72
CA SER A 926 -24.59 -47.17 14.72
C SER A 926 -23.34 -47.83 15.29
N SER A 927 -22.16 -47.34 14.92
CA SER A 927 -20.88 -47.74 15.51
C SER A 927 -20.80 -47.40 17.00
N LEU A 928 -21.37 -46.26 17.42
CA LEU A 928 -21.52 -45.90 18.83
C LEU A 928 -22.53 -46.78 19.58
N GLU A 929 -23.68 -47.13 18.99
CA GLU A 929 -24.70 -47.95 19.66
C GLU A 929 -24.26 -49.41 19.85
N VAL A 930 -23.44 -49.95 18.95
CA VAL A 930 -22.78 -51.26 19.14
C VAL A 930 -21.77 -51.23 20.29
N GLN A 931 -21.25 -50.05 20.66
CA GLN A 931 -20.22 -49.88 21.70
C GLN A 931 -20.70 -49.18 22.99
N ARG A 932 -21.93 -48.65 23.05
CA ARG A 932 -22.51 -48.01 24.25
C ARG A 932 -23.50 -48.96 24.94
N PRO A 933 -23.04 -49.93 25.76
CA PRO A 933 -23.97 -50.69 26.59
C PRO A 933 -24.65 -49.75 27.58
N THR A 934 -25.97 -49.78 27.64
CA THR A 934 -26.78 -48.99 28.59
C THR A 934 -26.39 -49.21 30.07
N LYS A 935 -25.71 -50.34 30.34
CA LYS A 935 -25.00 -50.66 31.59
C LYS A 935 -24.17 -49.49 32.15
N TRP A 936 -23.48 -48.72 31.31
CA TRP A 936 -22.54 -47.67 31.76
C TRP A 936 -23.21 -46.45 32.40
N GLN A 937 -24.50 -46.22 32.15
CA GLN A 937 -25.22 -45.05 32.69
C GLN A 937 -25.30 -45.09 34.23
N GLY A 938 -25.30 -46.29 34.83
CA GLY A 938 -25.39 -46.48 36.28
C GLY A 938 -24.06 -46.38 37.05
N PHE A 939 -22.92 -46.19 36.37
CA PHE A 939 -21.62 -46.08 37.05
C PHE A 939 -21.36 -44.67 37.60
N LYS A 940 -20.68 -44.62 38.74
CA LYS A 940 -20.17 -43.38 39.34
C LYS A 940 -18.90 -42.92 38.63
N GLU A 941 -18.67 -41.62 38.66
CA GLU A 941 -17.38 -41.05 38.25
C GLU A 941 -16.27 -41.45 39.23
N PRO A 942 -15.01 -41.63 38.75
CA PRO A 942 -14.53 -41.33 37.40
C PRO A 942 -14.74 -42.45 36.36
N LEU A 943 -15.25 -43.63 36.73
CA LEU A 943 -15.26 -44.80 35.85
C LEU A 943 -16.03 -44.58 34.55
N ARG A 944 -17.17 -43.88 34.62
CA ARG A 944 -18.01 -43.59 33.46
C ARG A 944 -17.29 -42.64 32.49
N LEU A 945 -16.67 -41.58 33.00
CA LEU A 945 -15.82 -40.67 32.22
C LEU A 945 -14.58 -41.39 31.64
N MET A 946 -13.94 -42.31 32.37
CA MET A 946 -12.82 -43.13 31.85
C MET A 946 -13.27 -43.94 30.63
N LEU A 947 -14.38 -44.68 30.75
CA LEU A 947 -14.92 -45.50 29.67
C LEU A 947 -15.37 -44.66 28.46
N GLN A 948 -15.91 -43.45 28.68
CA GLN A 948 -16.31 -42.52 27.61
C GLN A 948 -15.13 -41.83 26.91
N ILE A 949 -14.03 -41.55 27.62
CA ILE A 949 -12.81 -40.96 27.03
C ILE A 949 -12.00 -42.03 26.30
N PHE A 950 -11.95 -43.27 26.81
CA PHE A 950 -11.16 -44.35 26.24
C PHE A 950 -11.93 -45.19 25.19
N GLN A 951 -13.20 -44.87 24.93
CA GLN A 951 -14.01 -45.52 23.89
C GLN A 951 -13.32 -45.42 22.52
N GLY A 952 -13.20 -46.54 21.80
CA GLY A 952 -12.46 -46.64 20.53
C GLY A 952 -10.93 -46.63 20.64
N LEU A 953 -10.39 -46.27 21.81
CA LEU A 953 -8.95 -46.20 22.05
C LEU A 953 -8.39 -47.44 22.78
N SER A 954 -9.22 -48.19 23.49
CA SER A 954 -8.82 -49.45 24.16
C SER A 954 -9.95 -50.48 24.22
N ASP A 955 -9.62 -51.74 23.97
CA ASP A 955 -10.55 -52.88 23.95
C ASP A 955 -10.80 -53.47 25.36
N LYS A 956 -10.77 -52.63 26.39
CA LYS A 956 -10.75 -53.04 27.81
C LYS A 956 -12.06 -52.71 28.53
N ASN A 957 -12.62 -53.73 29.16
CA ASN A 957 -13.90 -53.67 29.86
C ASN A 957 -13.84 -52.88 31.18
N GLU A 958 -15.03 -52.57 31.70
CA GLU A 958 -15.30 -51.88 32.96
C GLU A 958 -14.47 -52.43 34.14
N ASP A 959 -14.42 -53.75 34.31
CA ASP A 959 -13.73 -54.41 35.42
C ASP A 959 -12.21 -54.20 35.41
N PHE A 960 -11.62 -53.94 34.22
CA PHE A 960 -10.20 -53.62 34.07
C PHE A 960 -9.88 -52.16 34.44
N TRP A 961 -10.85 -51.25 34.25
CA TRP A 961 -10.68 -49.84 34.62
C TRP A 961 -11.12 -49.52 36.04
N PHE A 962 -11.93 -50.38 36.68
CA PHE A 962 -12.40 -50.18 38.06
C PHE A 962 -11.25 -49.93 39.07
N PRO A 963 -10.12 -50.67 39.09
CA PRO A 963 -9.02 -50.40 40.02
C PRO A 963 -8.42 -48.99 39.86
N ALA A 964 -8.35 -48.49 38.62
CA ALA A 964 -7.79 -47.17 38.31
C ALA A 964 -8.54 -46.03 39.00
N THR A 965 -9.85 -46.19 39.25
CA THR A 965 -10.71 -45.14 39.83
C THR A 965 -10.21 -44.62 41.18
N SER A 966 -9.54 -45.47 41.96
CA SER A 966 -9.00 -45.13 43.29
C SER A 966 -7.80 -44.16 43.25
N TYR A 967 -7.16 -44.02 42.08
CA TYR A 967 -5.97 -43.19 41.87
C TYR A 967 -6.30 -41.78 41.33
N PHE A 968 -7.58 -41.46 41.15
CA PHE A 968 -8.04 -40.16 40.65
C PHE A 968 -8.81 -39.37 41.71
N THR A 969 -8.38 -38.14 41.98
CA THR A 969 -9.04 -37.21 42.90
C THR A 969 -9.84 -36.16 42.14
N ARG A 970 -11.15 -36.04 42.43
CA ARG A 970 -12.00 -34.98 41.89
C ARG A 970 -11.59 -33.61 42.43
N ARG A 971 -11.50 -32.61 41.54
CA ARG A 971 -11.21 -31.21 41.85
C ARG A 971 -12.16 -30.31 41.07
N GLU A 972 -12.50 -29.17 41.67
CA GLU A 972 -13.30 -28.11 41.05
C GLU A 972 -12.47 -26.83 41.00
N PHE A 973 -12.52 -26.12 39.88
CA PHE A 973 -11.75 -24.90 39.64
C PHE A 973 -12.65 -23.83 38.98
N PRO A 974 -12.73 -22.61 39.53
CA PRO A 974 -13.49 -21.53 38.92
C PRO A 974 -12.79 -20.95 37.68
N ALA A 975 -13.56 -20.29 36.82
CA ALA A 975 -13.06 -19.56 35.65
C ALA A 975 -11.93 -18.57 36.02
N GLY A 976 -10.93 -18.48 35.14
CA GLY A 976 -9.70 -17.70 35.36
C GLY A 976 -8.58 -18.45 36.10
N THR A 977 -8.84 -19.62 36.68
CA THR A 977 -7.81 -20.39 37.40
C THR A 977 -6.76 -20.95 36.44
N VAL A 978 -5.47 -20.73 36.73
CA VAL A 978 -4.36 -21.38 36.01
C VAL A 978 -4.07 -22.75 36.64
N LEU A 979 -4.22 -23.83 35.87
CA LEU A 979 -3.99 -25.21 36.34
C LEU A 979 -2.50 -25.58 36.38
N PHE A 980 -1.73 -25.06 35.43
CA PHE A 980 -0.27 -25.11 35.36
C PHE A 980 0.23 -24.14 34.28
N ARG A 981 1.48 -23.69 34.38
CA ARG A 981 2.16 -22.88 33.36
C ARG A 981 3.16 -23.68 32.54
N ARG A 982 3.47 -23.19 31.34
CA ARG A 982 4.61 -23.66 30.54
C ARG A 982 5.91 -23.61 31.34
N GLY A 983 6.71 -24.67 31.28
CA GLY A 983 8.00 -24.78 31.98
C GLY A 983 7.91 -25.18 33.47
N GLU A 984 6.71 -25.35 34.04
CA GLU A 984 6.54 -26.01 35.33
C GLU A 984 6.68 -27.54 35.16
N GLN A 985 7.09 -28.27 36.20
CA GLN A 985 7.18 -29.74 36.13
C GLN A 985 5.80 -30.39 35.98
N ALA A 986 5.71 -31.44 35.17
CA ALA A 986 4.46 -32.17 34.97
C ALA A 986 4.12 -33.08 36.16
N ASN A 987 3.39 -32.51 37.13
CA ASN A 987 3.05 -33.17 38.41
C ASN A 987 1.66 -33.82 38.44
N GLY A 988 0.86 -33.70 37.36
CA GLY A 988 -0.47 -34.31 37.28
C GLY A 988 -1.02 -34.48 35.87
N PHE A 989 -1.84 -35.51 35.69
CA PHE A 989 -2.69 -35.79 34.53
C PHE A 989 -4.15 -35.52 34.88
N TYR A 990 -4.90 -34.90 33.97
CA TYR A 990 -6.29 -34.48 34.22
C TYR A 990 -7.25 -35.04 33.17
N MET A 991 -8.43 -35.48 33.63
CA MET A 991 -9.60 -35.75 32.79
C MET A 991 -10.69 -34.70 33.07
N VAL A 992 -11.33 -34.16 32.05
CA VAL A 992 -12.33 -33.09 32.19
C VAL A 992 -13.75 -33.67 32.26
N GLU A 993 -14.41 -33.56 33.41
CA GLU A 993 -15.80 -33.97 33.65
C GLU A 993 -16.79 -32.91 33.13
N ARG A 994 -16.48 -31.62 33.37
CA ARG A 994 -17.31 -30.47 32.96
C ARG A 994 -16.44 -29.23 32.78
N GLY A 995 -16.87 -28.29 31.93
CA GLY A 995 -16.22 -26.98 31.71
C GLY A 995 -15.35 -26.93 30.46
N ILE A 996 -14.57 -25.85 30.34
CA ILE A 996 -13.58 -25.65 29.26
C ILE A 996 -12.27 -25.17 29.86
N VAL A 997 -11.16 -25.77 29.44
CA VAL A 997 -9.80 -25.31 29.71
C VAL A 997 -9.15 -24.85 28.40
N ARG A 998 -8.61 -23.63 28.38
CA ARG A 998 -7.80 -23.12 27.27
C ARG A 998 -6.33 -23.45 27.53
N ALA A 999 -5.67 -24.09 26.57
CA ALA A 999 -4.24 -24.33 26.59
C ALA A 999 -3.53 -23.38 25.63
N GLU A 1000 -2.60 -22.59 26.17
CA GLU A 1000 -1.85 -21.56 25.47
C GLU A 1000 -0.41 -22.04 25.23
N TYR A 1001 -0.09 -22.27 23.95
CA TYR A 1001 1.20 -22.71 23.46
C TYR A 1001 1.96 -21.52 22.88
N ASP A 1002 2.93 -21.01 23.64
CA ASP A 1002 3.87 -19.96 23.20
C ASP A 1002 5.01 -20.60 22.40
N LEU A 1003 4.98 -20.43 21.07
CA LEU A 1003 5.98 -20.97 20.14
C LEU A 1003 6.83 -19.83 19.56
N PRO A 1004 8.10 -20.08 19.13
CA PRO A 1004 8.93 -19.05 18.48
C PRO A 1004 8.32 -18.41 17.23
N GLN A 1005 7.29 -19.03 16.65
CA GLN A 1005 6.56 -18.57 15.47
C GLN A 1005 5.26 -17.81 15.81
N GLY A 1006 4.81 -17.80 17.07
CA GLY A 1006 3.55 -17.19 17.50
C GLY A 1006 2.82 -18.00 18.58
N TRP A 1007 1.67 -17.48 19.01
CA TRP A 1007 0.84 -18.10 20.06
C TRP A 1007 -0.27 -18.94 19.44
N LEU A 1008 -0.40 -20.19 19.90
CA LEU A 1008 -1.50 -21.09 19.55
C LEU A 1008 -2.39 -21.29 20.78
N CYS A 1009 -3.70 -21.07 20.62
CA CYS A 1009 -4.71 -21.43 21.62
C CYS A 1009 -5.43 -22.72 21.20
N GLU A 1010 -5.49 -23.68 22.10
CA GLU A 1010 -6.28 -24.91 22.00
C GLU A 1010 -7.37 -24.89 23.08
N SER A 1011 -8.58 -25.38 22.79
CA SER A 1011 -9.68 -25.43 23.76
C SER A 1011 -10.06 -26.87 24.06
N ILE A 1012 -10.07 -27.21 25.34
CA ILE A 1012 -10.15 -28.57 25.85
C ILE A 1012 -11.44 -28.68 26.65
N VAL A 1013 -12.38 -29.47 26.13
CA VAL A 1013 -13.76 -29.53 26.61
C VAL A 1013 -14.02 -30.79 27.43
N ALA A 1014 -15.17 -30.85 28.10
CA ALA A 1014 -15.64 -32.01 28.83
C ALA A 1014 -15.61 -33.30 27.98
N GLY A 1015 -15.21 -34.43 28.58
CA GLY A 1015 -15.04 -35.70 27.88
C GLY A 1015 -13.72 -35.81 27.11
N THR A 1016 -12.67 -35.10 27.55
CA THR A 1016 -11.30 -35.17 27.01
C THR A 1016 -10.24 -35.09 28.13
N THR A 1017 -8.95 -35.21 27.78
CA THR A 1017 -7.81 -35.20 28.72
C THR A 1017 -6.90 -33.99 28.54
N LEU A 1018 -6.15 -33.65 29.60
CA LEU A 1018 -5.21 -32.53 29.66
C LEU A 1018 -3.90 -32.93 30.35
N GLY A 1019 -2.77 -32.44 29.81
CA GLY A 1019 -1.44 -32.56 30.41
C GLY A 1019 -0.76 -33.91 30.22
N GLU A 1020 -1.34 -34.75 29.36
CA GLU A 1020 -1.00 -36.15 29.11
C GLU A 1020 0.45 -36.37 28.67
N LEU A 1021 0.90 -35.75 27.57
CA LEU A 1021 2.25 -35.99 27.05
C LEU A 1021 3.33 -35.62 28.08
N PRO A 1022 3.40 -34.38 28.64
CA PRO A 1022 4.44 -34.02 29.61
C PRO A 1022 4.46 -34.91 30.87
N PHE A 1023 3.28 -35.33 31.35
CA PHE A 1023 3.18 -36.16 32.55
C PHE A 1023 3.77 -37.56 32.31
N PHE A 1024 3.40 -38.21 31.21
CA PHE A 1024 3.84 -39.57 30.90
C PHE A 1024 5.23 -39.66 30.27
N SER A 1025 5.76 -38.58 29.68
CA SER A 1025 7.17 -38.49 29.23
C SER A 1025 8.13 -37.91 30.27
N GLU A 1026 7.62 -37.56 31.45
CA GLU A 1026 8.36 -36.91 32.55
C GLU A 1026 9.09 -35.61 32.14
N THR A 1027 8.52 -34.84 31.22
CA THR A 1027 9.06 -33.54 30.77
C THR A 1027 8.27 -32.36 31.35
N ASP A 1028 8.83 -31.16 31.25
CA ASP A 1028 8.14 -29.93 31.68
C ASP A 1028 6.90 -29.62 30.82
N ARG A 1029 5.97 -28.85 31.38
CA ARG A 1029 4.71 -28.47 30.72
C ARG A 1029 4.98 -27.68 29.44
N THR A 1030 4.40 -28.14 28.33
CA THR A 1030 4.55 -27.53 27.00
C THR A 1030 3.65 -26.32 26.74
N ALA A 1031 2.61 -26.12 27.56
CA ALA A 1031 1.62 -25.05 27.46
C ALA A 1031 1.23 -24.54 28.85
N THR A 1032 0.67 -23.33 28.90
CA THR A 1032 -0.06 -22.82 30.08
C THR A 1032 -1.54 -23.18 29.95
N ALA A 1033 -2.13 -23.80 30.97
CA ALA A 1033 -3.53 -24.22 30.97
C ALA A 1033 -4.36 -23.33 31.91
N VAL A 1034 -5.38 -22.66 31.37
CA VAL A 1034 -6.26 -21.73 32.09
C VAL A 1034 -7.70 -22.19 31.97
N VAL A 1035 -8.43 -22.24 33.09
CA VAL A 1035 -9.86 -22.55 33.13
C VAL A 1035 -10.64 -21.39 32.50
N GLU A 1036 -11.27 -21.64 31.35
CA GLU A 1036 -12.05 -20.64 30.61
C GLU A 1036 -13.51 -20.59 31.09
N ARG A 1037 -14.02 -21.70 31.61
CA ARG A 1037 -15.34 -21.83 32.28
C ARG A 1037 -15.23 -22.81 33.43
N ASP A 1038 -15.94 -22.54 34.54
CA ASP A 1038 -15.96 -23.36 35.75
C ASP A 1038 -15.90 -24.86 35.46
N CYS A 1039 -14.84 -25.49 35.97
CA CYS A 1039 -14.37 -26.76 35.48
C CYS A 1039 -14.26 -27.79 36.60
N VAL A 1040 -14.75 -29.00 36.31
CA VAL A 1040 -14.61 -30.17 37.16
C VAL A 1040 -13.65 -31.12 36.48
N VAL A 1041 -12.59 -31.51 37.18
CA VAL A 1041 -11.56 -32.43 36.66
C VAL A 1041 -11.24 -33.54 37.64
N TRP A 1042 -10.83 -34.68 37.10
CA TRP A 1042 -10.25 -35.79 37.86
C TRP A 1042 -8.74 -35.79 37.66
N LEU A 1043 -8.01 -35.62 38.75
CA LEU A 1043 -6.54 -35.49 38.79
C LEU A 1043 -5.90 -36.79 39.30
N MET A 1044 -4.98 -37.35 38.51
CA MET A 1044 -3.99 -38.31 38.98
C MET A 1044 -2.63 -37.60 39.09
N ASP A 1045 -2.03 -37.62 40.28
CA ASP A 1045 -0.69 -37.05 40.54
C ASP A 1045 0.44 -38.08 40.36
N ARG A 1046 1.70 -37.64 40.50
CA ARG A 1046 2.88 -38.49 40.35
C ARG A 1046 2.95 -39.64 41.37
N ASP A 1047 2.46 -39.47 42.59
CA ASP A 1047 2.50 -40.52 43.61
C ASP A 1047 1.47 -41.61 43.30
N ASN A 1048 0.26 -41.22 42.91
CA ASN A 1048 -0.77 -42.14 42.44
C ASN A 1048 -0.36 -42.87 41.15
N TRP A 1049 0.34 -42.20 40.24
CA TRP A 1049 0.93 -42.84 39.06
C TRP A 1049 2.05 -43.84 39.42
N ALA A 1050 2.94 -43.49 40.36
CA ALA A 1050 3.97 -44.41 40.87
C ALA A 1050 3.38 -45.57 41.67
N ASN A 1051 2.15 -45.45 42.19
CA ASN A 1051 1.43 -46.51 42.88
C ASN A 1051 0.69 -47.44 41.92
N ILE A 1052 -0.06 -46.92 40.93
CA ILE A 1052 -0.75 -47.76 39.94
C ILE A 1052 0.25 -48.58 39.11
N GLN A 1053 1.43 -48.03 38.79
CA GLN A 1053 2.52 -48.79 38.15
C GLN A 1053 3.04 -49.99 38.98
N LYS A 1054 2.95 -49.94 40.31
CA LYS A 1054 3.42 -51.01 41.21
C LYS A 1054 2.34 -52.02 41.58
N GLN A 1055 1.10 -51.54 41.72
CA GLN A 1055 -0.03 -52.35 42.19
C GLN A 1055 -0.84 -52.95 41.03
N GLU A 1056 -1.03 -52.19 39.96
CA GLU A 1056 -1.87 -52.53 38.80
C GLU A 1056 -1.11 -52.30 37.47
N PRO A 1057 0.03 -52.99 37.25
CA PRO A 1057 0.97 -52.65 36.18
C PRO A 1057 0.39 -52.72 34.77
N ASP A 1058 -0.54 -53.63 34.49
CA ASP A 1058 -1.17 -53.72 33.17
C ASP A 1058 -2.16 -52.58 32.90
N VAL A 1059 -2.84 -52.08 33.93
CA VAL A 1059 -3.71 -50.90 33.85
C VAL A 1059 -2.88 -49.65 33.57
N GLY A 1060 -1.74 -49.49 34.27
CA GLY A 1060 -0.78 -48.41 34.00
C GLY A 1060 -0.22 -48.45 32.57
N ARG A 1061 0.13 -49.63 32.05
CA ARG A 1061 0.63 -49.81 30.68
C ARG A 1061 -0.41 -49.46 29.61
N GLU A 1062 -1.67 -49.80 29.83
CA GLU A 1062 -2.75 -49.46 28.89
C GLU A 1062 -3.11 -47.97 28.94
N LEU A 1063 -3.12 -47.35 30.13
CA LEU A 1063 -3.32 -45.90 30.28
C LEU A 1063 -2.23 -45.09 29.54
N LEU A 1064 -0.97 -45.54 29.61
CA LEU A 1064 0.14 -44.97 28.84
C LEU A 1064 -0.08 -45.12 27.33
N ARG A 1065 -0.51 -46.30 26.85
CA ARG A 1065 -0.82 -46.55 25.43
C ARG A 1065 -1.92 -45.62 24.91
N ILE A 1066 -3.01 -45.44 25.67
CA ILE A 1066 -4.13 -44.56 25.28
C ILE A 1066 -3.67 -43.10 25.21
N SER A 1067 -2.88 -42.66 26.18
CA SER A 1067 -2.33 -41.30 26.23
C SER A 1067 -1.43 -40.97 25.03
N LEU A 1068 -0.70 -41.98 24.52
CA LEU A 1068 0.07 -41.87 23.28
C LEU A 1068 -0.82 -41.78 22.02
N LYS A 1069 -1.93 -42.54 21.95
CA LYS A 1069 -2.92 -42.41 20.85
C LYS A 1069 -3.52 -41.00 20.79
N LEU A 1070 -4.08 -40.53 21.91
CA LEU A 1070 -4.66 -39.19 22.06
C LEU A 1070 -3.65 -38.08 21.67
N THR A 1071 -2.39 -38.24 22.06
CA THR A 1071 -1.30 -37.32 21.70
C THR A 1071 -1.07 -37.25 20.19
N SER A 1072 -1.11 -38.40 19.49
CA SER A 1072 -0.87 -38.50 18.05
C SER A 1072 -2.01 -37.90 17.22
N GLU A 1073 -3.25 -38.15 17.62
CA GLU A 1073 -4.45 -37.58 16.97
C GLU A 1073 -4.44 -36.04 17.10
N ARG A 1074 -4.25 -35.53 18.32
CA ARG A 1074 -4.10 -34.08 18.57
C ARG A 1074 -2.97 -33.47 17.75
N MET A 1075 -1.79 -34.10 17.73
CA MET A 1075 -0.62 -33.55 17.04
C MET A 1075 -0.87 -33.41 15.53
N THR A 1076 -1.68 -34.30 14.94
CA THR A 1076 -2.10 -34.21 13.55
C THR A 1076 -3.00 -33.00 13.31
N ALA A 1077 -4.06 -32.83 14.10
CA ALA A 1077 -5.00 -31.70 13.98
C ALA A 1077 -4.30 -30.34 14.17
N ILE A 1078 -3.47 -30.20 15.21
CA ILE A 1078 -2.68 -28.99 15.46
C ILE A 1078 -1.72 -28.70 14.30
N THR A 1079 -1.05 -29.72 13.75
CA THR A 1079 -0.11 -29.52 12.63
C THR A 1079 -0.83 -29.05 11.37
N SER A 1080 -2.00 -29.61 11.04
CA SER A 1080 -2.84 -29.12 9.93
C SER A 1080 -3.27 -27.67 10.13
N TYR A 1081 -3.72 -27.30 11.33
CA TYR A 1081 -4.13 -25.92 11.63
C TYR A 1081 -2.96 -24.93 11.53
N ILE A 1082 -1.77 -25.29 12.06
CA ILE A 1082 -0.56 -24.45 11.94
C ILE A 1082 -0.13 -24.29 10.48
N LEU A 1083 -0.06 -25.38 9.70
CA LEU A 1083 0.35 -25.35 8.30
C LEU A 1083 -0.59 -24.50 7.43
N THR A 1084 -1.88 -24.45 7.76
CA THR A 1084 -2.88 -23.69 7.00
C THR A 1084 -3.14 -22.27 7.52
N THR A 1085 -2.74 -21.95 8.76
CA THR A 1085 -2.67 -20.55 9.23
C THR A 1085 -1.39 -19.85 8.78
N ALA A 1086 -0.23 -20.52 8.82
CA ALA A 1086 1.03 -20.00 8.26
C ALA A 1086 1.05 -19.98 6.71
N GLY A 1087 0.21 -20.81 6.08
CA GLY A 1087 -0.01 -20.91 4.63
C GLY A 1087 -0.50 -19.62 3.98
#